data_AF-C6HQA3-F1
#
_entry.id   AF-C6HQA3-F1
#
_cell.length_a   1.000
_cell.length_b   1.000
_cell.length_c   1.000
_cell.angle_alpha   90.00
_cell.angle_beta   90.00
_cell.angle_gamma   90.00
#
_symmetry.space_group_name_H-M   'P 1'
#
loop_
_entity.id
_entity.type
_entity.pdbx_description
1 polymer ?
#
loop_
_entity_poly.entity_id
_entity_poly.type
_entity_poly.pdbx_seq_one_letter_code
_entity_poly.pdbx_strand_id
1 'polypeptide(L)'
;MTTTTLVLGSITLFTASSRFIVPIIQNRNLWAAISLIAILIFSSGHMFNHIRKVPYVAPDGKGGISYFAPGFSNQFGLETQIVAALYAILSFATIFLAVKVPRIVDPKSQKVNVIVWGSVVFVMYSFLLSMFRSKSGPLRTWLDTEPVAYSQFATMLLNRPAKYQANESGTGGTTYLILIQVVSRVLTFLANQVLLQYLSPGILGVATQLELYAVTTLYFSRESLRFALQRQPASPQRSIPTSAAERAHPQKPGEPKSGNYQEDTQAVVNLSYLAVAIGGPLIYLLGLFYSRFANHDVVKVPFFESSLKVTGFACFLELLTEPCFAVVQHRMLYKIRALAETTAAVMKASTTCGISIWASQRGMDIGVLPFAVGQTAYAFTLLFAYFFTIGSYSIRNGFSVFPLAIRHRINIYAQSVVKHILTQGDSVALAAFSTLEEQGLYALASNYGSLVARIIFQPIEESSRNVFGKLLTTSKTKPATTQSLKRAKSYLCDILHAYGIFSIIICALGPNIAPQLLRLLIGSQWSRPGIFSLLSNYCYYIPLLAFNGITEAFIASTATHSELRQQSGWMGACSAGFITAAYLFLRIGKFGSRGIIWANSMNLTLRIIWSSWFIKKYFRDRKDGFKITEALPNYESVAVGVGAYAAMWALQPGPDSELWDIFRMLLVGGIFAVSM
;
A
#
# COMPACT_ATOMS: atom_id res chain seq x y z
N MET A 1 -9.62 26.61 -40.02
CA MET A 1 -9.19 28.03 -39.97
C MET A 1 -9.45 28.66 -38.61
N THR A 2 -10.66 28.57 -38.05
CA THR A 2 -10.98 29.12 -36.72
C THR A 2 -10.19 28.51 -35.56
N THR A 3 -10.02 27.19 -35.51
CA THR A 3 -9.28 26.51 -34.42
C THR A 3 -7.80 26.84 -34.41
N THR A 4 -7.18 26.94 -35.58
CA THR A 4 -5.75 27.24 -35.73
C THR A 4 -5.42 28.66 -35.28
N THR A 5 -6.28 29.63 -35.63
CA THR A 5 -6.17 31.01 -35.18
C THR A 5 -6.41 31.14 -33.67
N LEU A 6 -7.32 30.35 -33.10
CA LEU A 6 -7.60 30.32 -31.66
C LEU A 6 -6.41 29.75 -30.86
N VAL A 7 -5.77 28.70 -31.38
CA VAL A 7 -4.57 28.08 -30.80
C VAL A 7 -3.38 29.03 -30.89
N LEU A 8 -3.10 29.61 -32.06
CA LEU A 8 -2.02 30.58 -32.23
C LEU A 8 -2.25 31.83 -31.37
N GLY A 9 -3.48 32.36 -31.34
CA GLY A 9 -3.86 33.47 -30.48
C GLY A 9 -3.68 33.17 -28.99
N SER A 10 -4.01 31.94 -28.56
CA SER A 10 -3.79 31.50 -27.17
C SER A 10 -2.30 31.36 -26.84
N ILE A 11 -1.49 30.87 -27.78
CA ILE A 11 -0.02 30.77 -27.62
C ILE A 11 0.61 32.15 -27.53
N THR A 12 0.19 33.09 -28.40
CA THR A 12 0.67 34.48 -28.37
C THR A 12 0.24 35.20 -27.11
N LEU A 13 -1.01 35.00 -26.65
CA LEU A 13 -1.50 35.55 -25.40
C LEU A 13 -0.71 34.98 -24.20
N PHE A 14 -0.50 33.67 -24.16
CA PHE A 14 0.24 33.02 -23.07
C PHE A 14 1.71 33.44 -23.04
N THR A 15 2.38 33.52 -24.20
CA THR A 15 3.78 33.97 -24.29
C THR A 15 3.93 35.45 -23.92
N ALA A 16 3.02 36.32 -24.37
CA ALA A 16 3.03 37.74 -23.99
C ALA A 16 2.72 37.94 -22.49
N SER A 17 1.75 37.20 -21.95
CA SER A 17 1.39 37.26 -20.53
C SER A 17 2.36 36.53 -19.61
N SER A 18 3.20 35.63 -20.13
CA SER A 18 4.17 34.84 -19.33
C SER A 18 5.14 35.73 -18.54
N ARG A 19 5.54 36.89 -19.09
CA ARG A 19 6.41 37.86 -18.41
C ARG A 19 5.79 38.42 -17.14
N PHE A 20 4.46 38.46 -17.05
CA PHE A 20 3.72 38.93 -15.88
C PHE A 20 3.26 37.78 -14.96
N ILE A 21 2.95 36.61 -15.54
CA ILE A 21 2.44 35.45 -14.80
C ILE A 21 3.57 34.68 -14.10
N VAL A 22 4.74 34.52 -14.72
CA VAL A 22 5.86 33.74 -14.16
C VAL A 22 6.33 34.31 -12.81
N PRO A 23 6.52 35.63 -12.63
CA PRO A 23 6.88 36.18 -11.32
C PRO A 23 5.82 35.96 -10.24
N ILE A 24 4.54 35.93 -10.61
CA ILE A 24 3.42 35.66 -9.69
C ILE A 24 3.45 34.19 -9.27
N ILE A 25 3.59 33.27 -10.23
CA ILE A 25 3.69 31.82 -9.96
C ILE A 25 4.99 31.47 -9.24
N GLN A 26 6.09 32.19 -9.42
CA GLN A 26 7.33 31.90 -8.67
C GLN A 26 7.35 32.54 -7.27
N ASN A 27 6.31 33.30 -6.90
CA ASN A 27 6.28 33.99 -5.62
C ASN A 27 6.08 33.00 -4.46
N ARG A 28 7.12 32.81 -3.65
CA ARG A 28 7.09 31.96 -2.46
C ARG A 28 6.00 32.37 -1.47
N ASN A 29 5.73 33.67 -1.32
CA ASN A 29 4.71 34.16 -0.39
C ASN A 29 3.30 33.84 -0.89
N LEU A 30 3.09 33.84 -2.21
CA LEU A 30 1.82 33.44 -2.81
C LEU A 30 1.53 31.96 -2.53
N TRP A 31 2.50 31.07 -2.79
CA TRP A 31 2.34 29.64 -2.50
C TRP A 31 2.24 29.35 -1.01
N ALA A 32 2.96 30.09 -0.17
CA ALA A 32 2.81 29.99 1.28
C ALA A 32 1.39 30.37 1.71
N ALA A 33 0.82 31.45 1.16
CA ALA A 33 -0.55 31.88 1.45
C ALA A 33 -1.59 30.86 0.96
N ILE A 34 -1.46 30.37 -0.28
CA ILE A 34 -2.34 29.34 -0.85
C ILE A 34 -2.28 28.05 -0.02
N SER A 35 -1.07 27.60 0.33
CA SER A 35 -0.88 26.38 1.13
C SER A 35 -1.49 26.53 2.53
N LEU A 36 -1.33 27.71 3.15
CA LEU A 36 -1.90 27.98 4.47
C LEU A 36 -3.43 27.97 4.43
N ILE A 37 -4.05 28.58 3.42
CA ILE A 37 -5.50 28.54 3.21
C ILE A 37 -5.97 27.09 3.00
N ALA A 38 -5.27 26.32 2.17
CA ALA A 38 -5.62 24.92 1.89
C ALA A 38 -5.54 24.05 3.17
N ILE A 39 -4.49 24.19 3.97
CA ILE A 39 -4.32 23.47 5.24
C ILE A 39 -5.45 23.81 6.22
N LEU A 40 -5.85 25.08 6.32
CA LEU A 40 -6.97 25.48 7.19
C LEU A 40 -8.31 24.91 6.71
N ILE A 41 -8.56 24.87 5.40
CA ILE A 41 -9.78 24.28 4.84
C ILE A 41 -9.82 22.76 5.09
N PHE A 42 -8.68 22.07 4.93
CA PHE A 42 -8.61 20.62 5.12
C PHE A 42 -8.66 20.19 6.59
N SER A 43 -8.12 21.00 7.50
CA SER A 43 -8.11 20.69 8.94
C SER A 43 -9.38 21.13 9.68
N SER A 44 -10.15 22.08 9.14
CA SER A 44 -11.35 22.62 9.81
C SER A 44 -12.61 21.75 9.72
N GLY A 45 -12.63 20.72 8.85
CA GLY A 45 -13.81 19.88 8.61
C GLY A 45 -14.73 20.39 7.49
N HIS A 46 -14.29 21.39 6.71
CA HIS A 46 -15.11 21.96 5.62
C HIS A 46 -15.56 20.92 4.58
N MET A 47 -14.67 19.97 4.27
CA MET A 47 -14.99 18.88 3.35
C MET A 47 -16.06 17.93 3.90
N PHE A 48 -16.08 17.68 5.22
CA PHE A 48 -17.12 16.88 5.87
C PHE A 48 -18.50 17.53 5.69
N ASN A 49 -18.59 18.84 5.91
CA ASN A 49 -19.83 19.60 5.73
C ASN A 49 -20.31 19.59 4.28
N HIS A 50 -19.40 19.77 3.32
CA HIS A 50 -19.74 19.78 1.91
C HIS A 50 -20.27 18.43 1.40
N ILE A 51 -19.66 17.33 1.84
CA ILE A 51 -20.07 15.96 1.47
C ILE A 51 -21.40 15.58 2.12
N ARG A 52 -21.57 15.89 3.41
CA ARG A 52 -22.74 15.47 4.20
C ARG A 52 -23.93 16.44 4.11
N LYS A 53 -23.76 17.59 3.46
CA LYS A 53 -24.78 18.65 3.33
C LYS A 53 -25.42 19.00 4.68
N VAL A 54 -24.58 19.15 5.70
CA VAL A 54 -25.01 19.46 7.06
C VAL A 54 -25.59 20.88 7.16
N PRO A 55 -26.53 21.16 8.08
CA PRO A 55 -27.05 22.49 8.28
C PRO A 55 -25.96 23.47 8.76
N TYR A 56 -26.12 24.74 8.39
CA TYR A 56 -25.15 25.77 8.75
C TYR A 56 -25.14 26.08 10.26
N VAL A 57 -26.34 26.10 10.87
CA VAL A 57 -26.61 26.16 12.32
C VAL A 57 -27.87 25.34 12.62
N ALA A 58 -28.06 24.92 13.87
CA ALA A 58 -29.27 24.20 14.29
C ALA A 58 -29.90 24.84 15.54
N PRO A 59 -31.22 24.76 15.74
CA PRO A 59 -31.86 25.24 16.97
C PRO A 59 -31.51 24.34 18.17
N ASP A 60 -31.24 24.94 19.33
CA ASP A 60 -30.81 24.27 20.57
C ASP A 60 -31.99 23.68 21.40
N GLY A 61 -33.18 23.57 20.81
CA GLY A 61 -34.39 23.05 21.46
C GLY A 61 -34.99 23.94 22.57
N LYS A 62 -34.29 25.01 23.01
CA LYS A 62 -34.74 25.96 24.05
C LYS A 62 -35.03 27.38 23.52
N GLY A 63 -35.28 27.51 22.21
CA GLY A 63 -35.50 28.81 21.55
C GLY A 63 -34.23 29.57 21.15
N GLY A 64 -33.05 28.99 21.36
CA GLY A 64 -31.75 29.53 20.93
C GLY A 64 -31.14 28.80 19.72
N ILE A 65 -30.04 29.33 19.18
CA ILE A 65 -29.26 28.73 18.09
C ILE A 65 -28.04 28.01 18.68
N SER A 66 -27.85 26.74 18.32
CA SER A 66 -26.67 25.96 18.63
C SER A 66 -25.63 26.09 17.50
N TYR A 67 -24.45 26.56 17.88
CA TYR A 67 -23.32 26.79 16.97
C TYR A 67 -22.38 25.59 16.86
N PHE A 68 -22.51 24.59 17.74
CA PHE A 68 -21.63 23.42 17.80
C PHE A 68 -22.45 22.13 17.80
N ALA A 69 -22.12 21.19 16.92
CA ALA A 69 -22.82 19.92 16.85
C ALA A 69 -22.42 19.00 18.02
N PRO A 70 -23.37 18.28 18.64
CA PRO A 70 -23.07 17.34 19.72
C PRO A 70 -22.31 16.11 19.18
N GLY A 71 -21.28 15.69 19.93
CA GLY A 71 -20.45 14.52 19.62
C GLY A 71 -19.38 14.78 18.55
N PHE A 72 -18.35 13.92 18.53
CA PHE A 72 -17.21 14.07 17.62
C PHE A 72 -17.48 13.64 16.17
N SER A 73 -18.59 12.94 15.92
CA SER A 73 -18.94 12.42 14.59
C SER A 73 -19.84 13.36 13.79
N ASN A 74 -20.29 14.48 14.38
CA ASN A 74 -21.12 15.48 13.73
C ASN A 74 -20.46 16.86 13.79
N GLN A 75 -20.80 17.71 12.83
CA GLN A 75 -20.24 19.06 12.70
C GLN A 75 -21.23 19.97 11.94
N PHE A 76 -21.33 21.23 12.35
CA PHE A 76 -22.12 22.24 11.63
C PHE A 76 -21.29 23.08 10.66
N GLY A 77 -22.00 23.75 9.73
CA GLY A 77 -21.41 24.71 8.78
C GLY A 77 -20.59 25.81 9.46
N LEU A 78 -21.23 26.53 10.38
CA LEU A 78 -20.60 27.64 11.10
C LEU A 78 -19.48 27.16 12.04
N GLU A 79 -19.65 25.99 12.65
CA GLU A 79 -18.65 25.37 13.50
C GLU A 79 -17.30 25.19 12.78
N THR A 80 -17.32 24.76 11.52
CA THR A 80 -16.09 24.64 10.70
C THR A 80 -15.38 25.98 10.55
N GLN A 81 -16.12 27.07 10.32
CA GLN A 81 -15.53 28.38 10.12
C GLN A 81 -14.91 28.91 11.42
N ILE A 82 -15.56 28.67 12.55
CA ILE A 82 -15.03 28.99 13.88
C ILE A 82 -13.74 28.19 14.13
N VAL A 83 -13.72 26.89 13.86
CA VAL A 83 -12.51 26.03 14.00
C VAL A 83 -11.38 26.51 13.08
N ALA A 84 -11.69 26.84 11.83
CA ALA A 84 -10.71 27.36 10.87
C ALA A 84 -10.05 28.67 11.37
N ALA A 85 -10.87 29.61 11.87
CA ALA A 85 -10.38 30.88 12.40
C ALA A 85 -9.50 30.68 13.64
N LEU A 86 -9.89 29.77 14.55
CA LEU A 86 -9.09 29.43 15.72
C LEU A 86 -7.73 28.85 15.35
N TYR A 87 -7.69 27.90 14.41
CA TYR A 87 -6.43 27.31 13.95
C TYR A 87 -5.54 28.33 13.27
N ALA A 88 -6.12 29.25 12.49
CA ALA A 88 -5.38 30.35 11.86
C ALA A 88 -4.73 31.27 12.89
N ILE A 89 -5.50 31.73 13.89
CA ILE A 89 -5.01 32.64 14.93
C ILE A 89 -3.96 31.94 15.79
N LEU A 90 -4.20 30.69 16.21
CA LEU A 90 -3.27 29.93 17.04
C LEU A 90 -1.96 29.66 16.30
N SER A 91 -2.04 29.21 15.04
CA SER A 91 -0.86 28.98 14.20
C SER A 91 -0.06 30.26 13.98
N PHE A 92 -0.73 31.37 13.65
CA PHE A 92 -0.07 32.66 13.46
C PHE A 92 0.62 33.14 14.75
N ALA A 93 -0.07 33.10 15.89
CA ALA A 93 0.47 33.53 17.17
C ALA A 93 1.68 32.67 17.58
N THR A 94 1.62 31.35 17.40
CA THR A 94 2.74 30.44 17.70
C THR A 94 3.94 30.69 16.77
N ILE A 95 3.71 30.85 15.47
CA ILE A 95 4.79 31.14 14.50
C ILE A 95 5.42 32.51 14.80
N PHE A 96 4.60 33.52 15.11
CA PHE A 96 5.07 34.85 15.44
C PHE A 96 5.95 34.83 16.69
N LEU A 97 5.51 34.16 17.76
CA LEU A 97 6.29 33.94 18.98
C LEU A 97 7.59 33.17 18.73
N ALA A 98 7.57 32.13 17.89
CA ALA A 98 8.73 31.28 17.67
C ALA A 98 9.76 31.89 16.70
N VAL A 99 9.33 32.67 15.71
CA VAL A 99 10.18 33.08 14.58
C VAL A 99 10.42 34.59 14.54
N LYS A 100 9.44 35.42 14.89
CA LYS A 100 9.52 36.88 14.75
C LYS A 100 9.92 37.58 16.04
N VAL A 101 9.33 37.19 17.17
CA VAL A 101 9.62 37.79 18.48
C VAL A 101 11.10 37.70 18.89
N PRO A 102 11.83 36.58 18.63
CA PRO A 102 13.27 36.50 18.94
C PRO A 102 14.14 37.44 18.11
N ARG A 103 13.63 37.99 17.00
CA ARG A 103 14.36 38.86 16.07
C ARG A 103 14.12 40.36 16.29
N ILE A 104 13.30 40.73 17.28
CA ILE A 104 13.04 42.15 17.62
C ILE A 104 14.23 42.70 18.41
N VAL A 105 14.84 43.78 17.90
CA VAL A 105 16.06 44.38 18.48
C VAL A 105 15.77 45.14 19.78
N ASP A 106 14.63 45.84 19.87
CA ASP A 106 14.24 46.57 21.08
C ASP A 106 13.74 45.62 22.19
N PRO A 107 14.43 45.56 23.35
CA PRO A 107 14.05 44.65 24.44
C PRO A 107 12.68 44.94 25.06
N LYS A 108 12.22 46.20 25.06
CA LYS A 108 10.91 46.56 25.60
C LYS A 108 9.80 46.04 24.68
N SER A 109 9.90 46.34 23.39
CA SER A 109 8.97 45.83 22.37
C SER A 109 8.96 44.31 22.29
N GLN A 110 10.12 43.65 22.46
CA GLN A 110 10.18 42.19 22.50
C GLN A 110 9.38 41.62 23.68
N LYS A 111 9.58 42.12 24.90
CA LYS A 111 8.84 41.67 26.10
C LYS A 111 7.33 41.89 25.96
N VAL A 112 6.92 43.05 25.46
CA VAL A 112 5.50 43.35 25.20
C VAL A 112 4.91 42.35 24.21
N ASN A 113 5.61 42.06 23.11
CA ASN A 113 5.15 41.08 22.12
C ASN A 113 5.07 39.66 22.67
N VAL A 114 6.00 39.23 23.53
CA VAL A 114 5.91 37.91 24.21
C VAL A 114 4.63 37.82 25.04
N ILE A 115 4.33 38.85 25.84
CA ILE A 115 3.15 38.87 26.72
C ILE A 115 1.86 38.91 25.90
N VAL A 116 1.78 39.79 24.90
CA VAL A 116 0.59 39.95 24.06
C VAL A 116 0.30 38.66 23.30
N TRP A 117 1.26 38.12 22.56
CA TRP A 117 1.04 36.92 21.76
C TRP A 117 0.92 35.66 22.62
N GLY A 118 1.61 35.59 23.76
CA GLY A 118 1.43 34.53 24.75
C GLY A 118 0.01 34.52 25.33
N SER A 119 -0.55 35.70 25.61
CA SER A 119 -1.93 35.85 26.07
C SER A 119 -2.94 35.43 24.99
N VAL A 120 -2.70 35.79 23.72
CA VAL A 120 -3.52 35.34 22.58
C VAL A 120 -3.52 33.82 22.47
N VAL A 121 -2.36 33.16 22.55
CA VAL A 121 -2.26 31.69 22.55
C VAL A 121 -3.05 31.09 23.71
N PHE A 122 -2.89 31.62 24.92
CA PHE A 122 -3.58 31.13 26.11
C PHE A 122 -5.11 31.22 25.98
N VAL A 123 -5.64 32.36 25.55
CA VAL A 123 -7.08 32.58 25.40
C VAL A 123 -7.67 31.69 24.28
N MET A 124 -7.01 31.65 23.12
CA MET A 124 -7.48 30.85 21.99
C MET A 124 -7.42 29.34 22.28
N TYR A 125 -6.36 28.89 22.94
CA TYR A 125 -6.22 27.48 23.33
C TYR A 125 -7.24 27.10 24.43
N SER A 126 -7.52 28.00 25.37
CA SER A 126 -8.59 27.82 26.37
C SER A 126 -9.97 27.71 25.71
N PHE A 127 -10.24 28.53 24.69
CA PHE A 127 -11.48 28.43 23.92
C PHE A 127 -11.57 27.11 23.15
N LEU A 128 -10.48 26.65 22.53
CA LEU A 128 -10.40 25.34 21.88
C LEU A 128 -10.69 24.19 22.85
N LEU A 129 -10.12 24.23 24.06
CA LEU A 129 -10.40 23.24 25.12
C LEU A 129 -11.86 23.30 25.59
N SER A 130 -12.46 24.50 25.67
CA SER A 130 -13.88 24.66 26.00
C SER A 130 -14.78 23.99 24.94
N MET A 131 -14.47 24.18 23.65
CA MET A 131 -15.17 23.51 22.55
C MET A 131 -15.02 21.98 22.61
N PHE A 132 -13.80 21.49 22.85
CA PHE A 132 -13.54 20.06 23.00
C PHE A 132 -14.36 19.46 24.15
N ARG A 133 -14.43 20.17 25.29
CA ARG A 133 -15.24 19.77 26.44
C ARG A 133 -16.73 19.75 26.12
N SER A 134 -17.25 20.77 25.44
CA SER A 134 -18.66 20.83 25.00
C SER A 134 -19.03 19.64 24.10
N LYS A 135 -18.15 19.28 23.16
CA LYS A 135 -18.35 18.10 22.29
C LYS A 135 -18.23 16.75 23.02
N SER A 136 -17.46 16.68 24.09
CA SER A 136 -17.32 15.48 24.94
C SER A 136 -18.50 15.24 25.89
N GLY A 137 -19.49 16.14 25.93
CA GLY A 137 -20.64 16.11 26.85
C GLY A 137 -21.34 14.75 27.05
N PRO A 138 -21.62 13.95 25.98
CA PRO A 138 -22.24 12.64 26.15
C PRO A 138 -21.37 11.63 26.92
N LEU A 139 -20.04 11.77 26.87
CA LEU A 139 -19.11 10.89 27.58
C LEU A 139 -19.14 11.17 29.09
N ARG A 140 -19.40 12.43 29.48
CA ARG A 140 -19.36 12.90 30.87
C ARG A 140 -20.67 12.68 31.62
N THR A 141 -21.82 12.89 30.99
CA THR A 141 -23.12 12.58 31.60
C THR A 141 -23.25 11.08 31.94
N TRP A 142 -22.60 10.21 31.17
CA TRP A 142 -22.53 8.77 31.44
C TRP A 142 -21.52 8.37 32.54
N LEU A 143 -20.48 9.19 32.78
CA LEU A 143 -19.49 8.97 33.84
C LEU A 143 -19.97 9.46 35.21
N ASP A 144 -20.82 10.50 35.21
CA ASP A 144 -21.24 11.18 36.44
C ASP A 144 -22.59 10.67 37.01
N THR A 145 -23.37 9.82 36.30
CA THR A 145 -24.73 9.44 36.75
C THR A 145 -24.94 8.07 37.40
N GLU A 146 -24.14 7.01 37.20
CA GLU A 146 -24.37 5.75 37.96
C GLU A 146 -23.10 4.88 38.16
N PRO A 147 -22.71 4.54 39.42
CA PRO A 147 -21.59 3.62 39.68
C PRO A 147 -21.86 2.14 39.36
N VAL A 148 -23.10 1.77 38.98
CA VAL A 148 -23.56 0.36 38.92
C VAL A 148 -23.55 -0.23 37.51
N ALA A 149 -23.26 0.56 36.47
CA ALA A 149 -23.40 0.14 35.07
C ALA A 149 -22.27 -0.75 34.51
N TYR A 150 -21.23 -1.09 35.28
CA TYR A 150 -20.14 -1.95 34.76
C TYR A 150 -20.55 -3.43 34.61
N SER A 151 -21.43 -3.94 35.48
CA SER A 151 -21.83 -5.35 35.45
C SER A 151 -22.88 -5.64 34.37
N GLN A 152 -23.86 -4.75 34.19
CA GLN A 152 -24.92 -4.92 33.19
C GLN A 152 -24.41 -4.71 31.75
N PHE A 153 -23.45 -3.80 31.53
CA PHE A 153 -22.87 -3.56 30.21
C PHE A 153 -22.00 -4.73 29.70
N ALA A 154 -21.33 -5.46 30.61
CA ALA A 154 -20.60 -6.67 30.27
C ALA A 154 -21.55 -7.79 29.76
N THR A 155 -22.70 -7.97 30.41
CA THR A 155 -23.76 -8.90 29.96
C THR A 155 -24.45 -8.44 28.67
N MET A 156 -24.60 -7.14 28.44
CA MET A 156 -25.22 -6.61 27.22
C MET A 156 -24.29 -6.67 26.01
N LEU A 157 -22.98 -6.54 26.21
CA LEU A 157 -21.96 -6.72 25.17
C LEU A 157 -21.76 -8.19 24.77
N LEU A 158 -21.91 -9.13 25.72
CA LEU A 158 -21.80 -10.57 25.46
C LEU A 158 -23.01 -11.15 24.71
N ASN A 159 -24.14 -10.42 24.66
CA ASN A 159 -25.40 -10.92 24.10
C ASN A 159 -25.98 -10.04 22.98
N ARG A 160 -25.12 -9.42 22.14
CA ARG A 160 -25.60 -8.71 20.95
C ARG A 160 -25.88 -9.67 19.80
N PRO A 161 -27.09 -9.65 19.20
CA PRO A 161 -27.37 -10.42 18.00
C PRO A 161 -26.54 -9.92 16.81
N ALA A 162 -26.03 -10.86 16.01
CA ALA A 162 -25.07 -10.69 14.91
C ALA A 162 -25.42 -9.65 13.81
N LYS A 163 -26.58 -8.98 13.88
CA LYS A 163 -27.01 -7.97 12.90
C LYS A 163 -26.31 -6.61 13.06
N TYR A 164 -25.74 -6.27 14.22
CA TYR A 164 -25.14 -4.95 14.45
C TYR A 164 -23.60 -4.88 14.32
N GLN A 165 -22.90 -6.02 14.22
CA GLN A 165 -21.44 -6.04 13.94
C GLN A 165 -21.11 -5.74 12.46
N ALA A 166 -22.10 -5.78 11.56
CA ALA A 166 -21.90 -5.55 10.13
C ALA A 166 -21.80 -4.06 9.71
N ASN A 167 -22.06 -3.11 10.62
CA ASN A 167 -22.12 -1.68 10.28
C ASN A 167 -20.93 -0.82 10.74
N GLU A 168 -20.02 -1.34 11.57
CA GLU A 168 -18.75 -0.62 11.89
C GLU A 168 -17.63 -0.91 10.86
N SER A 169 -17.82 -1.90 9.99
CA SER A 169 -16.97 -2.22 8.83
C SER A 169 -17.34 -1.40 7.58
N GLY A 170 -18.10 -0.32 7.73
CA GLY A 170 -18.60 0.52 6.65
C GLY A 170 -17.62 1.62 6.23
N THR A 171 -16.91 1.39 5.12
CA THR A 171 -16.29 2.40 4.23
C THR A 171 -15.12 3.24 4.78
N GLY A 172 -15.13 3.68 6.04
CA GLY A 172 -14.09 4.54 6.62
C GLY A 172 -12.77 3.82 6.91
N GLY A 173 -12.82 2.60 7.45
CA GLY A 173 -11.62 1.81 7.79
C GLY A 173 -10.84 1.34 6.55
N THR A 174 -11.54 0.90 5.51
CA THR A 174 -10.93 0.49 4.24
C THR A 174 -10.27 1.67 3.54
N THR A 175 -10.94 2.83 3.50
CA THR A 175 -10.38 4.06 2.92
C THR A 175 -9.13 4.52 3.66
N TYR A 176 -9.11 4.42 4.98
CA TYR A 176 -7.95 4.77 5.80
C TYR A 176 -6.76 3.81 5.58
N LEU A 177 -7.02 2.50 5.44
CA LEU A 177 -5.97 1.52 5.11
C LEU A 177 -5.41 1.74 3.70
N ILE A 178 -6.27 2.03 2.72
CA ILE A 178 -5.85 2.37 1.35
C ILE A 178 -5.00 3.64 1.37
N LEU A 179 -5.45 4.70 2.07
CA LEU A 179 -4.70 5.95 2.17
C LEU A 179 -3.33 5.76 2.83
N ILE A 180 -3.26 5.01 3.93
CA ILE A 180 -2.00 4.68 4.59
C ILE A 180 -1.07 3.92 3.65
N GLN A 181 -1.58 2.92 2.92
CA GLN A 181 -0.76 2.17 1.97
C GLN A 181 -0.25 3.05 0.84
N VAL A 182 -1.06 3.97 0.31
CA VAL A 182 -0.64 4.91 -0.73
C VAL A 182 0.45 5.85 -0.20
N VAL A 183 0.23 6.47 0.97
CA VAL A 183 1.22 7.39 1.58
C VAL A 183 2.52 6.67 1.89
N SER A 184 2.46 5.46 2.47
CA SER A 184 3.63 4.64 2.74
C SER A 184 4.41 4.34 1.46
N ARG A 185 3.74 3.95 0.37
CA ARG A 185 4.37 3.67 -0.93
C ARG A 185 5.02 4.91 -1.55
N VAL A 186 4.39 6.08 -1.43
CA VAL A 186 4.98 7.35 -1.89
C VAL A 186 6.22 7.70 -1.08
N LEU A 187 6.17 7.57 0.25
CA LEU A 187 7.31 7.83 1.12
C LEU A 187 8.49 6.89 0.83
N THR A 188 8.24 5.58 0.70
CA THR A 188 9.27 4.61 0.33
C THR A 188 9.83 4.89 -1.06
N PHE A 189 8.99 5.30 -2.02
CA PHE A 189 9.46 5.69 -3.36
C PHE A 189 10.40 6.90 -3.31
N LEU A 190 10.04 7.95 -2.58
CA LEU A 190 10.87 9.15 -2.42
C LEU A 190 12.20 8.83 -1.75
N ALA A 191 12.19 8.00 -0.70
CA ALA A 191 13.41 7.54 -0.06
C ALA A 191 14.29 6.74 -1.02
N ASN A 192 13.68 5.82 -1.79
CA ASN A 192 14.41 5.08 -2.83
C ASN A 192 14.99 6.00 -3.91
N GLN A 193 14.34 7.12 -4.26
CA GLN A 193 14.94 8.11 -5.18
C GLN A 193 16.23 8.67 -4.64
N VAL A 194 16.22 9.14 -3.39
CA VAL A 194 17.40 9.71 -2.74
C VAL A 194 18.50 8.65 -2.65
N LEU A 195 18.16 7.42 -2.26
CA LEU A 195 19.10 6.32 -2.16
C LEU A 195 19.82 6.02 -3.50
N LEU A 196 19.08 6.01 -4.61
CA LEU A 196 19.62 5.69 -5.94
C LEU A 196 20.58 6.75 -6.48
N GLN A 197 20.59 7.97 -5.91
CA GLN A 197 21.60 8.98 -6.23
C GLN A 197 23.00 8.59 -5.73
N TYR A 198 23.10 7.65 -4.78
CA TYR A 198 24.35 7.25 -4.15
C TYR A 198 24.76 5.80 -4.45
N LEU A 199 24.03 5.10 -5.32
CA LEU A 199 24.25 3.69 -5.60
C LEU A 199 24.56 3.43 -7.07
N SER A 200 25.41 2.43 -7.30
CA SER A 200 25.66 1.89 -8.64
C SER A 200 24.70 0.73 -8.97
N PRO A 201 24.47 0.43 -10.26
CA PRO A 201 23.68 -0.73 -10.67
C PRO A 201 24.17 -2.06 -10.10
N GLY A 202 25.49 -2.26 -10.01
CA GLY A 202 26.08 -3.49 -9.47
C GLY A 202 25.76 -3.68 -7.98
N ILE A 203 25.86 -2.61 -7.18
CA ILE A 203 25.51 -2.64 -5.75
C ILE A 203 24.01 -2.93 -5.59
N LEU A 204 23.15 -2.31 -6.42
CA LEU A 204 21.72 -2.59 -6.39
C LEU A 204 21.39 -4.03 -6.77
N GLY A 205 22.10 -4.61 -7.75
CA GLY A 205 21.98 -6.03 -8.11
C GLY A 205 22.31 -6.95 -6.94
N VAL A 206 23.41 -6.71 -6.24
CA VAL A 206 23.80 -7.51 -5.06
C VAL A 206 22.80 -7.33 -3.90
N ALA A 207 22.28 -6.12 -3.70
CA ALA A 207 21.25 -5.84 -2.72
C ALA A 207 19.96 -6.64 -3.01
N THR A 208 19.57 -6.78 -4.29
CA THR A 208 18.38 -7.58 -4.66
C THR A 208 18.58 -9.07 -4.40
N GLN A 209 19.80 -9.58 -4.51
CA GLN A 209 20.10 -10.97 -4.15
C GLN A 209 20.08 -11.19 -2.63
N LEU A 210 20.57 -10.23 -1.83
CA LEU A 210 20.42 -10.26 -0.37
C LEU A 210 18.95 -10.21 0.06
N GLU A 211 18.14 -9.41 -0.62
CA GLU A 211 16.69 -9.38 -0.41
C GLU A 211 16.03 -10.72 -0.77
N LEU A 212 16.42 -11.33 -1.89
CA LEU A 212 15.95 -12.65 -2.31
C LEU A 212 16.28 -13.72 -1.26
N TYR A 213 17.49 -13.69 -0.69
CA TYR A 213 17.88 -14.55 0.43
C TYR A 213 16.98 -14.35 1.65
N ALA A 214 16.74 -13.09 2.06
CA ALA A 214 15.90 -12.77 3.22
C ALA A 214 14.44 -13.21 3.00
N VAL A 215 13.84 -12.86 1.86
CA VAL A 215 12.46 -13.21 1.51
C VAL A 215 12.28 -14.73 1.45
N THR A 216 13.23 -15.44 0.82
CA THR A 216 13.21 -16.90 0.74
C THR A 216 13.25 -17.55 2.13
N THR A 217 14.16 -17.07 2.98
CA THR A 217 14.29 -17.58 4.34
C THR A 217 13.03 -17.36 5.18
N LEU A 218 12.49 -16.14 5.16
CA LEU A 218 11.28 -15.78 5.91
C LEU A 218 10.03 -16.49 5.37
N TYR A 219 9.93 -16.67 4.06
CA TYR A 219 8.79 -17.34 3.44
C TYR A 219 8.71 -18.82 3.87
N PHE A 220 9.81 -19.56 3.74
CA PHE A 220 9.86 -20.97 4.08
C PHE A 220 9.69 -21.24 5.58
N SER A 221 10.13 -20.31 6.42
CA SER A 221 10.00 -20.43 7.88
C SER A 221 8.61 -20.10 8.41
N ARG A 222 7.95 -19.04 7.92
CA ARG A 222 6.72 -18.52 8.55
C ARG A 222 5.46 -18.52 7.68
N GLU A 223 5.58 -18.47 6.35
CA GLU A 223 4.41 -18.24 5.49
C GLU A 223 3.53 -19.50 5.37
N SER A 224 4.14 -20.68 5.29
CA SER A 224 3.45 -21.97 5.38
C SER A 224 2.60 -22.08 6.66
N LEU A 225 3.14 -21.59 7.77
CA LEU A 225 2.53 -21.62 9.08
C LEU A 225 1.37 -20.62 9.20
N ARG A 226 1.52 -19.41 8.67
CA ARG A 226 0.45 -18.40 8.60
C ARG A 226 -0.76 -18.92 7.82
N PHE A 227 -0.56 -19.64 6.72
CA PHE A 227 -1.65 -20.29 5.98
C PHE A 227 -2.31 -21.43 6.76
N ALA A 228 -1.54 -22.19 7.56
CA ALA A 228 -2.08 -23.24 8.42
C ALA A 228 -2.96 -22.65 9.54
N LEU A 229 -2.51 -21.56 10.16
CA LEU A 229 -3.25 -20.82 11.21
C LEU A 229 -4.58 -20.25 10.71
N GLN A 230 -4.64 -19.78 9.46
CA GLN A 230 -5.87 -19.23 8.85
C GLN A 230 -6.97 -20.27 8.57
N ARG A 231 -6.63 -21.58 8.54
CA ARG A 231 -7.56 -22.67 8.22
C ARG A 231 -8.27 -23.26 9.44
N GLN A 232 -7.93 -22.84 10.65
CA GLN A 232 -8.62 -23.31 11.85
C GLN A 232 -9.98 -22.60 11.96
N PRO A 233 -11.12 -23.33 11.88
CA PRO A 233 -12.40 -22.72 12.17
C PRO A 233 -12.40 -22.28 13.64
N ALA A 234 -12.81 -21.04 13.91
CA ALA A 234 -13.24 -20.67 15.26
C ALA A 234 -14.24 -21.72 15.71
N SER A 235 -13.91 -22.44 16.79
CA SER A 235 -14.63 -23.63 17.26
C SER A 235 -16.14 -23.38 17.23
N PRO A 236 -16.93 -24.17 16.46
CA PRO A 236 -18.38 -23.99 16.43
C PRO A 236 -18.94 -24.22 17.83
N GLN A 237 -19.69 -23.24 18.34
CA GLN A 237 -20.56 -23.43 19.52
C GLN A 237 -21.33 -24.73 19.31
N ARG A 238 -21.04 -25.75 20.13
CA ARG A 238 -21.86 -26.97 20.20
C ARG A 238 -23.26 -26.54 20.62
N SER A 239 -24.14 -26.44 19.64
CA SER A 239 -25.58 -26.44 19.87
C SER A 239 -25.95 -27.76 20.55
N ILE A 240 -26.63 -27.62 21.67
CA ILE A 240 -27.24 -28.62 22.53
C ILE A 240 -27.87 -29.77 21.72
N PRO A 241 -27.60 -31.05 22.02
CA PRO A 241 -28.58 -32.11 21.77
C PRO A 241 -29.55 -32.14 22.95
N THR A 242 -30.81 -31.88 22.65
CA THR A 242 -31.94 -32.04 23.56
C THR A 242 -32.12 -33.53 23.87
N SER A 243 -31.84 -33.96 25.09
CA SER A 243 -32.42 -35.18 25.66
C SER A 243 -32.45 -35.09 27.18
N ALA A 244 -33.60 -35.48 27.72
CA ALA A 244 -34.08 -35.22 29.06
C ALA A 244 -33.40 -36.04 30.18
N ALA A 245 -33.66 -35.56 31.41
CA ALA A 245 -33.50 -36.21 32.72
C ALA A 245 -32.06 -36.34 33.26
N GLU A 246 -31.75 -35.64 34.37
CA GLU A 246 -31.79 -36.20 35.73
C GLU A 246 -31.06 -35.31 36.78
N ARG A 247 -31.83 -34.88 37.80
CA ARG A 247 -31.52 -34.54 39.21
C ARG A 247 -30.29 -33.69 39.63
N ALA A 248 -30.63 -32.51 40.18
CA ALA A 248 -30.27 -31.94 41.49
C ALA A 248 -28.79 -31.86 41.97
N HIS A 249 -28.24 -30.63 41.98
CA HIS A 249 -27.41 -30.10 43.08
C HIS A 249 -27.37 -28.54 43.00
N PRO A 250 -27.48 -27.80 44.11
CA PRO A 250 -27.29 -26.35 44.10
C PRO A 250 -25.79 -26.03 44.26
N GLN A 251 -25.14 -25.63 43.17
CA GLN A 251 -23.80 -25.02 43.22
C GLN A 251 -23.89 -23.51 42.99
N LYS A 252 -23.11 -22.78 43.79
CA LYS A 252 -22.92 -21.32 43.82
C LYS A 252 -22.80 -20.70 42.41
N PRO A 253 -23.19 -19.43 42.22
CA PRO A 253 -23.06 -18.75 40.92
C PRO A 253 -21.58 -18.63 40.55
N GLY A 254 -21.12 -19.55 39.70
CA GLY A 254 -19.79 -19.57 39.13
C GLY A 254 -19.68 -18.58 37.98
N GLU A 255 -18.57 -17.85 37.98
CA GLU A 255 -18.14 -16.93 36.93
C GLU A 255 -18.19 -17.58 35.53
N PRO A 256 -18.44 -16.78 34.46
CA PRO A 256 -18.48 -17.30 33.11
C PRO A 256 -17.09 -17.79 32.69
N LYS A 257 -16.97 -19.08 32.36
CA LYS A 257 -15.73 -19.74 31.91
C LYS A 257 -15.14 -19.05 30.67
N SER A 258 -14.09 -18.26 30.89
CA SER A 258 -13.21 -17.60 29.92
C SER A 258 -12.25 -18.55 29.16
N GLY A 259 -12.23 -19.85 29.50
CA GLY A 259 -11.17 -20.80 29.14
C GLY A 259 -10.88 -20.98 27.64
N ASN A 260 -11.91 -21.13 26.79
CA ASN A 260 -11.68 -21.46 25.38
C ASN A 260 -10.94 -20.37 24.59
N TYR A 261 -11.16 -19.09 24.90
CA TYR A 261 -10.63 -17.99 24.08
C TYR A 261 -9.16 -17.66 24.36
N GLN A 262 -8.72 -17.95 25.59
CA GLN A 262 -7.34 -17.82 26.02
C GLN A 262 -6.49 -18.99 25.50
N GLU A 263 -7.03 -20.21 25.56
CA GLU A 263 -6.37 -21.42 25.04
C GLU A 263 -6.15 -21.35 23.51
N ASP A 264 -7.14 -20.89 22.74
CA ASP A 264 -7.02 -20.71 21.29
C ASP A 264 -5.92 -19.70 20.92
N THR A 265 -5.81 -18.60 21.66
CA THR A 265 -4.77 -17.57 21.41
C THR A 265 -3.39 -18.07 21.80
N GLN A 266 -3.30 -18.82 22.90
CA GLN A 266 -2.05 -19.42 23.33
C GLN A 266 -1.57 -20.48 22.34
N ALA A 267 -2.47 -21.26 21.73
CA ALA A 267 -2.14 -22.20 20.68
C ALA A 267 -1.55 -21.50 19.43
N VAL A 268 -2.11 -20.36 19.04
CA VAL A 268 -1.59 -19.53 17.93
C VAL A 268 -0.17 -19.03 18.24
N VAL A 269 0.06 -18.53 19.47
CA VAL A 269 1.39 -18.10 19.94
C VAL A 269 2.37 -19.27 19.93
N ASN A 270 2.03 -20.40 20.53
CA ASN A 270 2.91 -21.58 20.59
C ASN A 270 3.28 -22.08 19.19
N LEU A 271 2.30 -22.09 18.28
CA LEU A 271 2.50 -22.53 16.91
C LEU A 271 3.46 -21.59 16.17
N SER A 272 3.31 -20.27 16.33
CA SER A 272 4.17 -19.27 15.68
C SER A 272 5.66 -19.37 16.06
N TYR A 273 5.99 -19.87 17.26
CA TYR A 273 7.39 -20.13 17.65
C TYR A 273 8.05 -21.24 16.83
N LEU A 274 7.26 -22.10 16.16
CA LEU A 274 7.81 -23.05 15.20
C LEU A 274 8.45 -22.34 14.00
N ALA A 275 7.93 -21.19 13.57
CA ALA A 275 8.56 -20.40 12.52
C ALA A 275 9.96 -19.92 12.95
N VAL A 276 10.13 -19.53 14.21
CA VAL A 276 11.43 -19.17 14.78
C VAL A 276 12.37 -20.38 14.81
N ALA A 277 11.87 -21.52 15.29
CA ALA A 277 12.66 -22.75 15.42
C ALA A 277 13.13 -23.31 14.07
N ILE A 278 12.28 -23.25 13.04
CA ILE A 278 12.63 -23.68 11.67
C ILE A 278 13.50 -22.63 10.97
N GLY A 279 13.21 -21.34 11.18
CA GLY A 279 13.90 -20.26 10.52
C GLY A 279 15.36 -20.11 10.94
N GLY A 280 15.71 -20.39 12.20
CA GLY A 280 17.09 -20.33 12.69
C GLY A 280 18.08 -21.18 11.86
N PRO A 281 17.88 -22.51 11.77
CA PRO A 281 18.70 -23.37 10.91
C PRO A 281 18.66 -22.96 9.44
N LEU A 282 17.50 -22.50 8.95
CA LEU A 282 17.33 -22.12 7.55
C LEU A 282 18.13 -20.87 7.18
N ILE A 283 18.18 -19.86 8.06
CA ILE A 283 19.05 -18.66 7.92
C ILE A 283 20.50 -19.11 7.71
N TYR A 284 20.99 -20.01 8.56
CA TYR A 284 22.36 -20.48 8.47
C TYR A 284 22.62 -21.30 7.19
N LEU A 285 21.76 -22.28 6.88
CA LEU A 285 21.91 -23.16 5.71
C LEU A 285 21.83 -22.38 4.39
N LEU A 286 20.85 -21.50 4.23
CA LEU A 286 20.72 -20.68 3.03
C LEU A 286 21.83 -19.63 2.93
N GLY A 287 22.28 -19.07 4.07
CA GLY A 287 23.42 -18.15 4.10
C GLY A 287 24.73 -18.82 3.67
N LEU A 288 24.98 -20.05 4.14
CA LEU A 288 26.12 -20.86 3.71
C LEU A 288 26.03 -21.21 2.22
N PHE A 289 24.85 -21.68 1.78
CA PHE A 289 24.61 -21.99 0.38
C PHE A 289 24.88 -20.77 -0.50
N TYR A 290 24.32 -19.62 -0.14
CA TYR A 290 24.50 -18.39 -0.89
C TYR A 290 25.97 -17.95 -0.93
N SER A 291 26.69 -17.99 0.20
CA SER A 291 28.13 -17.66 0.24
C SER A 291 28.98 -18.58 -0.66
N ARG A 292 28.62 -19.88 -0.73
CA ARG A 292 29.37 -20.88 -1.49
C ARG A 292 29.08 -20.88 -2.99
N PHE A 293 27.87 -20.53 -3.40
CA PHE A 293 27.42 -20.54 -4.79
C PHE A 293 27.29 -19.12 -5.40
N ALA A 294 27.55 -18.07 -4.62
CA ALA A 294 27.57 -16.70 -5.14
C ALA A 294 28.68 -16.53 -6.19
N ASN A 295 28.36 -15.80 -7.26
CA ASN A 295 29.31 -15.46 -8.31
C ASN A 295 30.49 -14.67 -7.73
N HIS A 296 31.67 -14.83 -8.34
CA HIS A 296 32.90 -14.22 -7.86
C HIS A 296 32.82 -12.68 -7.78
N ASP A 297 32.00 -12.06 -8.64
CA ASP A 297 31.74 -10.61 -8.64
C ASP A 297 30.93 -10.14 -7.43
N VAL A 298 30.11 -11.01 -6.83
CA VAL A 298 29.29 -10.70 -5.64
C VAL A 298 30.17 -10.66 -4.39
N VAL A 299 31.05 -11.66 -4.24
CA VAL A 299 31.89 -11.82 -3.06
C VAL A 299 32.95 -10.71 -2.95
N LYS A 300 33.34 -10.11 -4.09
CA LYS A 300 34.28 -8.99 -4.15
C LYS A 300 33.71 -7.65 -3.69
N VAL A 301 32.39 -7.53 -3.56
CA VAL A 301 31.74 -6.28 -3.14
C VAL A 301 32.14 -5.97 -1.69
N PRO A 302 32.52 -4.71 -1.37
CA PRO A 302 32.90 -4.32 -0.02
C PRO A 302 31.84 -4.71 1.01
N PHE A 303 32.30 -5.28 2.14
CA PHE A 303 31.46 -5.69 3.27
C PHE A 303 30.35 -6.70 2.93
N PHE A 304 30.44 -7.44 1.83
CA PHE A 304 29.40 -8.41 1.46
C PHE A 304 29.15 -9.48 2.54
N GLU A 305 30.20 -10.12 3.06
CA GLU A 305 30.06 -11.16 4.09
C GLU A 305 29.44 -10.61 5.39
N SER A 306 29.89 -9.43 5.80
CA SER A 306 29.30 -8.71 6.94
C SER A 306 27.83 -8.39 6.69
N SER A 307 27.49 -7.95 5.48
CA SER A 307 26.10 -7.64 5.09
C SER A 307 25.21 -8.87 5.07
N LEU A 308 25.73 -10.03 4.62
CA LEU A 308 25.01 -11.30 4.65
C LEU A 308 24.71 -11.74 6.09
N LYS A 309 25.71 -11.65 6.99
CA LYS A 309 25.56 -11.95 8.43
C LYS A 309 24.54 -11.03 9.11
N VAL A 310 24.65 -9.72 8.87
CA VAL A 310 23.70 -8.71 9.40
C VAL A 310 22.30 -8.94 8.86
N THR A 311 22.15 -9.29 7.58
CA THR A 311 20.85 -9.64 6.98
C THR A 311 20.27 -10.91 7.61
N GLY A 312 21.10 -11.93 7.87
CA GLY A 312 20.68 -13.12 8.61
C GLY A 312 20.19 -12.80 10.03
N PHE A 313 20.90 -11.92 10.74
CA PHE A 313 20.47 -11.42 12.04
C PHE A 313 19.14 -10.65 11.97
N ALA A 314 18.96 -9.81 10.95
CA ALA A 314 17.70 -9.11 10.72
C ALA A 314 16.55 -10.08 10.48
N CYS A 315 16.76 -11.15 9.70
CA CYS A 315 15.75 -12.20 9.49
C CYS A 315 15.38 -12.90 10.80
N PHE A 316 16.37 -13.18 11.66
CA PHE A 316 16.12 -13.76 12.98
C PHE A 316 15.27 -12.84 13.87
N LEU A 317 15.60 -11.56 13.95
CA LEU A 317 14.80 -10.57 14.67
C LEU A 317 13.37 -10.48 14.11
N GLU A 318 13.22 -10.55 12.79
CA GLU A 318 11.90 -10.51 12.15
C GLU A 318 11.07 -11.76 12.49
N LEU A 319 11.70 -12.94 12.57
CA LEU A 319 11.02 -14.16 13.01
C LEU A 319 10.55 -14.08 14.46
N LEU A 320 11.31 -13.43 15.35
CA LEU A 320 10.88 -13.20 16.73
C LEU A 320 9.62 -12.34 16.83
N THR A 321 9.26 -11.60 15.76
CA THR A 321 8.00 -10.83 15.71
C THR A 321 6.77 -11.69 15.44
N GLU A 322 6.94 -12.92 14.92
CA GLU A 322 5.84 -13.78 14.48
C GLU A 322 4.78 -14.07 15.54
N PRO A 323 5.11 -14.34 16.82
CA PRO A 323 4.11 -14.59 17.85
C PRO A 323 3.17 -13.41 18.06
N CYS A 324 3.72 -12.19 18.17
CA CYS A 324 2.92 -11.00 18.31
C CYS A 324 2.12 -10.70 17.03
N PHE A 325 2.74 -10.92 15.85
CA PHE A 325 2.08 -10.73 14.57
C PHE A 325 0.89 -11.69 14.39
N ALA A 326 1.05 -12.96 14.74
CA ALA A 326 0.01 -13.97 14.64
C ALA A 326 -1.20 -13.61 15.51
N VAL A 327 -0.97 -13.07 16.71
CA VAL A 327 -2.04 -12.53 17.58
C VAL A 327 -2.72 -11.33 16.94
N VAL A 328 -1.98 -10.34 16.43
CA VAL A 328 -2.54 -9.17 15.72
C VAL A 328 -3.42 -9.59 14.55
N GLN A 329 -2.97 -10.56 13.76
CA GLN A 329 -3.67 -11.07 12.60
C GLN A 329 -4.92 -11.87 12.99
N HIS A 330 -4.81 -12.79 13.96
CA HIS A 330 -5.94 -13.58 14.45
C HIS A 330 -7.04 -12.69 15.07
N ARG A 331 -6.63 -11.63 15.77
CA ARG A 331 -7.53 -10.65 16.41
C ARG A 331 -7.99 -9.53 15.47
N MET A 332 -7.61 -9.56 14.20
CA MET A 332 -7.99 -8.57 13.18
C MET A 332 -7.64 -7.12 13.57
N LEU A 333 -6.53 -6.92 14.28
CA LEU A 333 -6.07 -5.61 14.76
C LEU A 333 -5.37 -4.81 13.65
N TYR A 334 -6.08 -4.58 12.53
CA TYR A 334 -5.53 -4.00 11.30
C TYR A 334 -4.88 -2.62 11.48
N LYS A 335 -5.38 -1.81 12.42
CA LYS A 335 -4.80 -0.49 12.73
C LYS A 335 -3.39 -0.59 13.34
N ILE A 336 -3.22 -1.50 14.30
CA ILE A 336 -1.92 -1.75 14.94
C ILE A 336 -0.93 -2.30 13.91
N ARG A 337 -1.37 -3.24 13.08
CA ARG A 337 -0.59 -3.80 11.98
C ARG A 337 -0.11 -2.71 11.01
N ALA A 338 -1.04 -1.91 10.50
CA ALA A 338 -0.73 -0.87 9.52
C ALA A 338 0.26 0.17 10.09
N LEU A 339 0.09 0.57 11.36
CA LEU A 339 0.99 1.51 12.02
C LEU A 339 2.39 0.92 12.22
N ALA A 340 2.49 -0.31 12.73
CA ALA A 340 3.76 -0.97 12.99
C ALA A 340 4.55 -1.22 11.69
N GLU A 341 3.90 -1.77 10.66
CA GLU A 341 4.54 -2.02 9.35
C GLU A 341 4.98 -0.72 8.67
N THR A 342 4.15 0.33 8.71
CA THR A 342 4.51 1.62 8.10
C THR A 342 5.68 2.27 8.83
N THR A 343 5.68 2.25 10.16
CA THR A 343 6.77 2.83 10.97
C THR A 343 8.08 2.08 10.71
N ALA A 344 8.04 0.74 10.66
CA ALA A 344 9.19 -0.08 10.35
C ALA A 344 9.72 0.19 8.93
N ALA A 345 8.84 0.31 7.93
CA ALA A 345 9.21 0.62 6.55
C ALA A 345 9.88 1.99 6.41
N VAL A 346 9.35 3.02 7.09
CA VAL A 346 9.97 4.35 7.14
C VAL A 346 11.33 4.30 7.82
N MET A 347 11.48 3.52 8.89
CA MET A 347 12.77 3.36 9.57
C MET A 347 13.80 2.67 8.68
N LYS A 348 13.41 1.58 7.99
CA LYS A 348 14.25 0.90 6.99
C LYS A 348 14.80 1.89 5.97
N ALA A 349 13.90 2.66 5.37
CA ALA A 349 14.22 3.59 4.31
C ALA A 349 15.14 4.71 4.82
N SER A 350 14.82 5.30 5.98
CA SER A 350 15.60 6.38 6.59
C SER A 350 17.00 5.93 6.98
N THR A 351 17.15 4.76 7.60
CA THR A 351 18.45 4.20 7.98
C THR A 351 19.28 3.84 6.76
N THR A 352 18.69 3.21 5.74
CA THR A 352 19.39 2.87 4.49
C THR A 352 19.90 4.14 3.81
N CYS A 353 19.04 5.15 3.63
CA CYS A 353 19.43 6.43 3.01
C CYS A 353 20.49 7.16 3.83
N GLY A 354 20.30 7.27 5.14
CA GLY A 354 21.22 7.98 6.03
C GLY A 354 22.63 7.40 6.00
N ILE A 355 22.75 6.07 6.03
CA ILE A 355 24.06 5.39 5.97
C ILE A 355 24.68 5.54 4.57
N SER A 356 23.90 5.40 3.49
CA SER A 356 24.39 5.59 2.12
C SER A 356 24.87 7.02 1.86
N ILE A 357 24.13 8.03 2.33
CA ILE A 357 24.52 9.45 2.24
C ILE A 357 25.80 9.70 3.03
N TRP A 358 25.86 9.22 4.28
CA TRP A 358 27.01 9.41 5.14
C TRP A 358 28.28 8.78 4.57
N ALA A 359 28.17 7.58 4.00
CA ALA A 359 29.31 6.90 3.38
C ALA A 359 29.77 7.60 2.09
N SER A 360 28.82 8.04 1.26
CA SER A 360 29.13 8.82 0.06
C SER A 360 29.83 10.15 0.39
N GLN A 361 29.36 10.87 1.41
CA GLN A 361 29.99 12.13 1.86
C GLN A 361 31.42 11.93 2.36
N ARG A 362 31.76 10.74 2.87
CA ARG A 362 33.11 10.38 3.32
C ARG A 362 33.95 9.67 2.26
N GLY A 363 33.43 9.49 1.05
CA GLY A 363 34.12 8.76 -0.03
C GLY A 363 34.37 7.29 0.29
N MET A 364 33.59 6.67 1.19
CA MET A 364 33.74 5.26 1.56
C MET A 364 32.80 4.39 0.74
N ASP A 365 33.35 3.38 0.06
CA ASP A 365 32.53 2.34 -0.57
C ASP A 365 32.19 1.26 0.47
N ILE A 366 30.96 1.33 0.99
CA ILE A 366 30.42 0.36 1.95
C ILE A 366 29.52 -0.69 1.29
N GLY A 367 29.52 -0.77 -0.05
CA GLY A 367 28.81 -1.76 -0.82
C GLY A 367 27.33 -1.88 -0.43
N VAL A 368 26.93 -3.08 -0.03
CA VAL A 368 25.53 -3.43 0.31
C VAL A 368 25.18 -3.33 1.79
N LEU A 369 26.12 -2.90 2.64
CA LEU A 369 25.90 -2.78 4.08
C LEU A 369 24.72 -1.87 4.47
N PRO A 370 24.46 -0.72 3.81
CA PRO A 370 23.29 0.12 4.13
C PRO A 370 21.97 -0.64 4.09
N PHE A 371 21.80 -1.56 3.14
CA PHE A 371 20.58 -2.35 2.99
C PHE A 371 20.40 -3.36 4.13
N ALA A 372 21.49 -4.01 4.54
CA ALA A 372 21.47 -4.96 5.65
C ALA A 372 21.16 -4.26 6.99
N VAL A 373 21.78 -3.11 7.24
CA VAL A 373 21.51 -2.30 8.44
C VAL A 373 20.09 -1.72 8.41
N GLY A 374 19.62 -1.26 7.26
CA GLY A 374 18.23 -0.86 7.05
C GLY A 374 17.24 -1.98 7.36
N GLN A 375 17.48 -3.20 6.87
CA GLN A 375 16.65 -4.37 7.18
C GLN A 375 16.69 -4.73 8.68
N THR A 376 17.82 -4.51 9.34
CA THR A 376 17.92 -4.67 10.80
C THR A 376 17.07 -3.64 11.54
N ALA A 377 17.12 -2.37 11.12
CA ALA A 377 16.29 -1.30 11.67
C ALA A 377 14.79 -1.57 11.47
N TYR A 378 14.41 -2.11 10.31
CA TYR A 378 13.06 -2.60 10.03
C TYR A 378 12.63 -3.65 11.06
N ALA A 379 13.39 -4.74 11.17
CA ALA A 379 13.06 -5.87 12.04
C ALA A 379 13.00 -5.46 13.51
N PHE A 380 13.92 -4.62 13.96
CA PHE A 380 13.96 -4.12 15.34
C PHE A 380 12.75 -3.23 15.66
N THR A 381 12.41 -2.30 14.75
CA THR A 381 11.24 -1.43 14.91
C THR A 381 9.96 -2.25 14.96
N LEU A 382 9.84 -3.26 14.09
CA LEU A 382 8.68 -4.15 14.04
C LEU A 382 8.55 -4.98 15.33
N LEU A 383 9.67 -5.54 15.81
CA LEU A 383 9.72 -6.31 17.06
C LEU A 383 9.30 -5.45 18.24
N PHE A 384 9.86 -4.25 18.38
CA PHE A 384 9.52 -3.33 19.46
C PHE A 384 8.05 -2.90 19.37
N ALA A 385 7.59 -2.44 18.21
CA ALA A 385 6.22 -1.98 18.03
C ALA A 385 5.20 -3.07 18.41
N TYR A 386 5.42 -4.31 17.97
CA TYR A 386 4.54 -5.41 18.30
C TYR A 386 4.68 -5.89 19.75
N PHE A 387 5.90 -6.00 20.27
CA PHE A 387 6.11 -6.46 21.64
C PHE A 387 5.51 -5.49 22.66
N PHE A 388 5.66 -4.17 22.47
CA PHE A 388 5.05 -3.18 23.37
C PHE A 388 3.53 -3.14 23.27
N THR A 389 3.00 -3.17 22.04
CA THR A 389 1.56 -3.08 21.82
C THR A 389 0.85 -4.35 22.28
N ILE A 390 1.40 -5.53 21.95
CA ILE A 390 0.81 -6.82 22.30
C ILE A 390 1.16 -7.24 23.72
N GLY A 391 2.34 -6.94 24.25
CA GLY A 391 2.67 -7.19 25.65
C GLY A 391 1.68 -6.52 26.61
N SER A 392 1.36 -5.25 26.35
CA SER A 392 0.33 -4.51 27.10
C SER A 392 -1.08 -5.09 26.92
N TYR A 393 -1.38 -5.65 25.75
CA TYR A 393 -2.66 -6.29 25.43
C TYR A 393 -2.79 -7.71 26.03
N SER A 394 -1.67 -8.43 26.15
CA SER A 394 -1.55 -9.80 26.69
C SER A 394 -1.91 -9.82 28.18
N ILE A 395 -1.35 -8.87 28.94
CA ILE A 395 -1.61 -8.70 30.38
C ILE A 395 -3.09 -8.42 30.63
N ARG A 396 -3.74 -7.65 29.76
CA ARG A 396 -5.17 -7.30 29.89
C ARG A 396 -6.12 -8.45 29.53
N ASN A 397 -5.68 -9.43 28.75
CA ASN A 397 -6.53 -10.51 28.23
C ASN A 397 -6.12 -11.92 28.72
N GLY A 398 -5.12 -12.01 29.61
CA GLY A 398 -4.75 -13.24 30.31
C GLY A 398 -4.12 -14.34 29.45
N PHE A 399 -3.42 -13.99 28.36
CA PHE A 399 -2.60 -14.94 27.59
C PHE A 399 -1.11 -14.59 27.71
N SER A 400 -0.21 -15.52 27.41
CA SER A 400 1.24 -15.30 27.40
C SER A 400 1.74 -15.07 25.98
N VAL A 401 2.69 -14.16 25.82
CA VAL A 401 3.42 -13.97 24.55
C VAL A 401 4.48 -15.07 24.34
N PHE A 402 4.81 -15.82 25.39
CA PHE A 402 5.79 -16.91 25.39
C PHE A 402 5.13 -18.28 25.19
N PRO A 403 5.88 -19.29 24.70
CA PRO A 403 5.31 -20.60 24.43
C PRO A 403 4.96 -21.33 25.73
N LEU A 404 3.79 -21.96 25.74
CA LEU A 404 3.30 -22.89 26.77
C LEU A 404 3.10 -24.28 26.14
N ALA A 405 3.17 -25.36 26.93
CA ALA A 405 3.06 -26.71 26.37
C ALA A 405 1.63 -27.01 25.89
N ILE A 406 1.40 -27.07 24.56
CA ILE A 406 0.15 -27.54 23.96
C ILE A 406 0.47 -28.54 22.83
N ARG A 407 -0.24 -29.67 22.81
CA ARG A 407 -0.01 -30.78 21.87
C ARG A 407 -0.86 -30.63 20.61
N HIS A 408 -0.29 -30.12 19.53
CA HIS A 408 -0.90 -30.14 18.19
C HIS A 408 0.04 -30.70 17.12
N ARG A 409 -0.55 -31.36 16.11
CA ARG A 409 0.15 -31.94 14.95
C ARG A 409 0.08 -30.98 13.76
N ILE A 410 1.19 -30.85 13.03
CA ILE A 410 1.32 -29.96 11.87
C ILE A 410 1.70 -30.80 10.67
N ASN A 411 0.98 -30.65 9.56
CA ASN A 411 1.38 -31.24 8.28
C ASN A 411 0.96 -30.34 7.10
N ILE A 412 1.66 -29.22 6.87
CA ILE A 412 1.53 -28.40 5.65
C ILE A 412 2.87 -27.68 5.34
N TYR A 413 3.79 -28.35 4.63
CA TYR A 413 5.03 -27.70 4.13
C TYR A 413 5.24 -27.89 2.61
N ALA A 414 4.73 -28.97 2.01
CA ALA A 414 4.92 -29.21 0.57
C ALA A 414 4.16 -28.21 -0.34
N GLN A 415 3.01 -27.68 0.10
CA GLN A 415 2.19 -26.76 -0.71
C GLN A 415 2.77 -25.32 -0.78
N SER A 416 3.50 -24.86 0.24
CA SER A 416 4.08 -23.51 0.27
C SER A 416 5.32 -23.40 -0.61
N VAL A 417 6.12 -24.46 -0.72
CA VAL A 417 7.34 -24.49 -1.55
C VAL A 417 7.02 -24.21 -3.01
N VAL A 418 6.00 -24.88 -3.55
CA VAL A 418 5.53 -24.64 -4.93
C VAL A 418 5.08 -23.19 -5.07
N LYS A 419 4.30 -22.67 -4.12
CA LYS A 419 3.82 -21.28 -4.18
C LYS A 419 4.96 -20.25 -4.11
N HIS A 420 6.02 -20.50 -3.34
CA HIS A 420 7.22 -19.66 -3.30
C HIS A 420 7.88 -19.60 -4.68
N ILE A 421 8.13 -20.75 -5.28
CA ILE A 421 8.74 -20.85 -6.61
C ILE A 421 7.86 -20.19 -7.67
N LEU A 422 6.54 -20.31 -7.56
CA LEU A 422 5.61 -19.64 -8.48
C LEU A 422 5.56 -18.12 -8.31
N THR A 423 5.88 -17.61 -7.12
CA THR A 423 5.78 -16.17 -6.79
C THR A 423 7.12 -15.44 -6.95
N GLN A 424 8.23 -16.11 -6.67
CA GLN A 424 9.61 -15.58 -6.73
C GLN A 424 10.43 -16.17 -7.88
N GLY A 425 9.82 -17.00 -8.73
CA GLY A 425 10.51 -17.70 -9.81
C GLY A 425 11.14 -16.76 -10.84
N ASP A 426 10.60 -15.55 -10.99
CA ASP A 426 11.17 -14.51 -11.85
C ASP A 426 12.49 -13.94 -11.29
N SER A 427 12.51 -13.66 -10.00
CA SER A 427 13.68 -13.15 -9.28
C SER A 427 14.76 -14.24 -9.15
N VAL A 428 14.37 -15.50 -8.99
CA VAL A 428 15.28 -16.65 -9.02
C VAL A 428 15.85 -16.88 -10.42
N ALA A 429 15.03 -16.83 -11.48
CA ALA A 429 15.51 -16.96 -12.85
C ALA A 429 16.47 -15.82 -13.23
N LEU A 430 16.14 -14.58 -12.83
CA LEU A 430 17.00 -13.42 -12.99
C LEU A 430 18.34 -13.60 -12.27
N ALA A 431 18.33 -14.06 -11.02
CA ALA A 431 19.54 -14.31 -10.25
C ALA A 431 20.42 -15.42 -10.88
N ALA A 432 19.80 -16.45 -11.45
CA ALA A 432 20.49 -17.61 -12.02
C ALA A 432 21.08 -17.35 -13.42
N PHE A 433 20.50 -16.46 -14.22
CA PHE A 433 20.81 -16.34 -15.64
C PHE A 433 21.31 -14.96 -16.09
N SER A 434 21.30 -13.94 -15.22
CA SER A 434 21.71 -12.57 -15.57
C SER A 434 22.90 -12.05 -14.76
N THR A 435 23.62 -11.07 -15.32
CA THR A 435 24.75 -10.40 -14.64
C THR A 435 24.26 -9.49 -13.51
N LEU A 436 25.13 -9.14 -12.55
CA LEU A 436 24.74 -8.25 -11.43
C LEU A 436 24.26 -6.88 -11.89
N GLU A 437 24.88 -6.35 -12.94
CA GLU A 437 24.43 -5.10 -13.54
C GLU A 437 23.00 -5.27 -14.07
N GLU A 438 22.72 -6.30 -14.87
CA GLU A 438 21.38 -6.58 -15.40
C GLU A 438 20.32 -6.77 -14.32
N GLN A 439 20.68 -7.39 -13.20
CA GLN A 439 19.81 -7.55 -12.03
C GLN A 439 19.47 -6.19 -11.40
N GLY A 440 20.47 -5.32 -11.23
CA GLY A 440 20.25 -3.95 -10.78
C GLY A 440 19.39 -3.13 -11.75
N LEU A 441 19.63 -3.24 -13.05
CA LEU A 441 18.83 -2.53 -14.07
C LEU A 441 17.37 -3.02 -14.09
N TYR A 442 17.14 -4.34 -13.98
CA TYR A 442 15.79 -4.90 -13.91
C TYR A 442 15.08 -4.50 -12.61
N ALA A 443 15.77 -4.56 -11.47
CA ALA A 443 15.22 -4.14 -10.18
C ALA A 443 14.82 -2.65 -10.20
N LEU A 444 15.65 -1.80 -10.82
CA LEU A 444 15.31 -0.41 -11.06
C LEU A 444 14.05 -0.31 -11.93
N ALA A 445 14.07 -0.86 -13.15
CA ALA A 445 12.94 -0.77 -14.09
C ALA A 445 11.63 -1.30 -13.48
N SER A 446 11.70 -2.40 -12.71
CA SER A 446 10.55 -2.97 -12.01
C SER A 446 10.04 -2.07 -10.88
N ASN A 447 10.91 -1.43 -10.11
CA ASN A 447 10.50 -0.53 -9.05
C ASN A 447 9.78 0.73 -9.55
N TYR A 448 10.20 1.31 -10.68
CA TYR A 448 9.51 2.45 -11.29
C TYR A 448 8.30 2.02 -12.10
N GLY A 449 8.46 1.00 -12.93
CA GLY A 449 7.40 0.52 -13.81
C GLY A 449 6.21 -0.07 -13.06
N SER A 450 6.44 -0.75 -11.93
CA SER A 450 5.34 -1.27 -11.10
C SER A 450 4.68 -0.21 -10.22
N LEU A 451 5.18 1.04 -10.18
CA LEU A 451 4.59 2.10 -9.36
C LEU A 451 3.15 2.41 -9.77
N VAL A 452 2.87 2.43 -11.08
CA VAL A 452 1.51 2.56 -11.62
C VAL A 452 0.62 1.44 -11.11
N ALA A 453 1.10 0.19 -11.17
CA ALA A 453 0.36 -0.96 -10.65
C ALA A 453 0.11 -0.85 -9.13
N ARG A 454 1.10 -0.37 -8.37
CA ARG A 454 1.02 -0.25 -6.92
C ARG A 454 0.09 0.89 -6.47
N ILE A 455 0.08 2.02 -7.16
CA ILE A 455 -0.68 3.20 -6.74
C ILE A 455 -2.09 3.19 -7.31
N ILE A 456 -2.28 2.69 -8.53
CA ILE A 456 -3.55 2.76 -9.24
C ILE A 456 -4.23 1.40 -9.29
N PHE A 457 -3.57 0.39 -9.88
CA PHE A 457 -4.25 -0.87 -10.19
C PHE A 457 -4.57 -1.69 -8.94
N GLN A 458 -3.65 -1.79 -7.99
CA GLN A 458 -3.85 -2.62 -6.81
C GLN A 458 -5.03 -2.15 -5.93
N PRO A 459 -5.20 -0.85 -5.61
CA PRO A 459 -6.41 -0.38 -4.92
C PRO A 459 -7.70 -0.65 -5.70
N ILE A 460 -7.67 -0.47 -7.03
CA ILE A 460 -8.83 -0.78 -7.90
C ILE A 460 -9.15 -2.27 -7.83
N GLU A 461 -8.14 -3.14 -7.93
CA GLU A 461 -8.27 -4.58 -7.82
C GLU A 461 -8.88 -5.01 -6.47
N GLU A 462 -8.34 -4.49 -5.37
CA GLU A 462 -8.81 -4.79 -4.01
C GLU A 462 -10.26 -4.32 -3.80
N SER A 463 -10.62 -3.14 -4.30
CA SER A 463 -12.00 -2.64 -4.25
C SER A 463 -12.95 -3.47 -5.13
N SER A 464 -12.48 -3.89 -6.31
CA SER A 464 -13.24 -4.70 -7.27
C SER A 464 -13.59 -6.06 -6.69
N ARG A 465 -12.67 -6.69 -5.94
CA ARG A 465 -12.94 -7.96 -5.24
C ARG A 465 -14.15 -7.85 -4.30
N ASN A 466 -14.27 -6.74 -3.57
CA ASN A 466 -15.39 -6.47 -2.69
C ASN A 466 -16.70 -6.21 -3.46
N VAL A 467 -16.63 -5.46 -4.57
CA VAL A 467 -17.78 -5.18 -5.44
C VAL A 467 -18.32 -6.47 -6.06
N PHE A 468 -17.44 -7.29 -6.67
CA PHE A 468 -17.82 -8.59 -7.22
C PHE A 468 -18.35 -9.52 -6.14
N GLY A 469 -17.69 -9.58 -4.98
CA GLY A 469 -18.15 -10.37 -3.84
C GLY A 469 -19.56 -9.96 -3.41
N LYS A 470 -19.87 -8.67 -3.34
CA LYS A 470 -21.20 -8.18 -2.94
C LYS A 470 -22.28 -8.42 -4.01
N LEU A 471 -21.95 -8.29 -5.29
CA LEU A 471 -22.91 -8.43 -6.39
C LEU A 471 -23.18 -9.89 -6.78
N LEU A 472 -22.19 -10.76 -6.59
CA LEU A 472 -22.17 -12.15 -7.06
C LEU A 472 -22.18 -13.17 -5.90
N THR A 473 -22.27 -12.73 -4.64
CA THR A 473 -22.35 -13.63 -3.48
C THR A 473 -23.56 -14.53 -3.59
N THR A 474 -23.26 -15.83 -3.67
CA THR A 474 -24.24 -16.90 -3.62
C THR A 474 -24.56 -17.17 -2.15
N SER A 475 -25.62 -16.55 -1.62
CA SER A 475 -26.24 -17.14 -0.44
C SER A 475 -26.78 -18.50 -0.86
N LYS A 476 -26.43 -19.58 -0.15
CA LYS A 476 -26.57 -21.01 -0.53
C LYS A 476 -27.97 -21.46 -1.00
N THR A 477 -28.96 -20.58 -1.04
CA THR A 477 -30.36 -20.85 -1.37
C THR A 477 -30.97 -19.93 -2.43
N LYS A 478 -30.27 -18.92 -2.98
CA LYS A 478 -30.79 -18.12 -4.12
C LYS A 478 -29.69 -17.75 -5.13
N PRO A 479 -29.88 -18.03 -6.43
CA PRO A 479 -28.97 -17.57 -7.48
C PRO A 479 -28.94 -16.03 -7.50
N ALA A 480 -27.81 -15.45 -7.91
CA ALA A 480 -27.65 -14.01 -8.09
C ALA A 480 -28.78 -13.48 -8.99
N THR A 481 -29.45 -12.40 -8.57
CA THR A 481 -30.50 -11.76 -9.35
C THR A 481 -29.95 -11.34 -10.72
N THR A 482 -30.71 -11.54 -11.81
CA THR A 482 -30.30 -11.15 -13.17
C THR A 482 -29.79 -9.71 -13.25
N GLN A 483 -30.32 -8.81 -12.42
CA GLN A 483 -29.87 -7.43 -12.30
C GLN A 483 -28.47 -7.28 -11.67
N SER A 484 -28.12 -8.07 -10.65
CA SER A 484 -26.79 -8.00 -10.03
C SER A 484 -25.71 -8.59 -10.94
N LEU A 485 -26.06 -9.63 -11.71
CA LEU A 485 -25.20 -10.20 -12.75
C LEU A 485 -24.89 -9.16 -13.85
N LYS A 486 -25.92 -8.48 -14.38
CA LYS A 486 -25.74 -7.41 -15.38
C LYS A 486 -24.90 -6.25 -14.85
N ARG A 487 -25.12 -5.83 -13.59
CA ARG A 487 -24.31 -4.78 -12.95
C ARG A 487 -22.85 -5.18 -12.78
N ALA A 488 -22.58 -6.41 -12.35
CA ALA A 488 -21.21 -6.93 -12.24
C ALA A 488 -20.52 -7.03 -13.61
N LYS A 489 -21.26 -7.46 -14.64
CA LYS A 489 -20.79 -7.48 -16.04
C LYS A 489 -20.43 -6.08 -16.52
N SER A 490 -21.34 -5.11 -16.38
CA SER A 490 -21.10 -3.71 -16.75
C SER A 490 -19.86 -3.16 -16.06
N TYR A 491 -19.78 -3.31 -14.73
CA TYR A 491 -18.63 -2.84 -13.96
C TYR A 491 -17.30 -3.46 -14.42
N LEU A 492 -17.28 -4.76 -14.73
CA LEU A 492 -16.09 -5.41 -15.28
C LEU A 492 -15.73 -4.84 -16.67
N CYS A 493 -16.71 -4.69 -17.57
CA CYS A 493 -16.50 -4.10 -18.89
C CYS A 493 -16.01 -2.66 -18.80
N ASP A 494 -16.59 -1.83 -17.92
CA ASP A 494 -16.24 -0.44 -17.73
C ASP A 494 -14.78 -0.29 -17.26
N ILE A 495 -14.33 -1.14 -16.33
CA ILE A 495 -12.92 -1.14 -15.89
C ILE A 495 -11.99 -1.64 -16.99
N LEU A 496 -12.34 -2.73 -17.68
CA LEU A 496 -11.52 -3.26 -18.77
C LEU A 496 -11.39 -2.24 -19.92
N HIS A 497 -12.47 -1.51 -20.22
CA HIS A 497 -12.47 -0.45 -21.22
C HIS A 497 -11.59 0.72 -20.79
N ALA A 498 -11.73 1.19 -19.53
CA ALA A 498 -10.87 2.23 -18.98
C ALA A 498 -9.39 1.82 -18.99
N TYR A 499 -9.08 0.57 -18.62
CA TYR A 499 -7.72 0.02 -18.72
C TYR A 499 -7.24 -0.11 -20.15
N GLY A 500 -8.12 -0.38 -21.11
CA GLY A 500 -7.81 -0.36 -22.54
C GLY A 500 -7.38 1.02 -23.03
N ILE A 501 -8.14 2.07 -22.71
CA ILE A 501 -7.77 3.46 -23.04
C ILE A 501 -6.43 3.82 -22.39
N PHE A 502 -6.29 3.52 -21.09
CA PHE A 502 -5.04 3.75 -20.37
C PHE A 502 -3.85 3.02 -20.99
N SER A 503 -4.07 1.78 -21.47
CA SER A 503 -3.04 0.98 -22.13
C SER A 503 -2.60 1.60 -23.45
N ILE A 504 -3.52 2.15 -24.24
CA ILE A 504 -3.19 2.86 -25.48
C ILE A 504 -2.29 4.07 -25.17
N ILE A 505 -2.66 4.88 -24.17
CA ILE A 505 -1.87 6.05 -23.75
C ILE A 505 -0.47 5.62 -23.29
N ILE A 506 -0.37 4.61 -22.42
CA ILE A 506 0.92 4.14 -21.92
C ILE A 506 1.78 3.54 -23.03
N CYS A 507 1.22 2.74 -23.93
CA CYS A 507 2.00 2.14 -25.01
C CYS A 507 2.42 3.17 -26.07
N ALA A 508 1.61 4.20 -26.32
CA ALA A 508 1.94 5.25 -27.27
C ALA A 508 3.00 6.22 -26.72
N LEU A 509 2.85 6.65 -25.47
CA LEU A 509 3.65 7.73 -24.89
C LEU A 509 4.77 7.22 -23.97
N GLY A 510 4.49 6.18 -23.19
CA GLY A 510 5.35 5.65 -22.13
C GLY A 510 6.76 5.30 -22.60
N PRO A 511 6.96 4.53 -23.68
CA PRO A 511 8.28 4.15 -24.16
C PRO A 511 9.21 5.33 -24.44
N ASN A 512 8.67 6.46 -24.90
CA ASN A 512 9.46 7.64 -25.25
C ASN A 512 9.63 8.59 -24.06
N ILE A 513 8.59 8.75 -23.22
CA ILE A 513 8.61 9.68 -22.08
C ILE A 513 9.33 9.09 -20.87
N ALA A 514 9.10 7.81 -20.56
CA ALA A 514 9.57 7.21 -19.31
C ALA A 514 11.11 7.24 -19.17
N PRO A 515 11.92 6.92 -20.20
CA PRO A 515 13.38 7.04 -20.12
C PRO A 515 13.86 8.47 -19.85
N GLN A 516 13.19 9.47 -20.43
CA GLN A 516 13.54 10.87 -20.26
C GLN A 516 13.18 11.38 -18.86
N LEU A 517 12.02 10.95 -18.35
CA LEU A 517 11.63 11.23 -16.97
C LEU A 517 12.63 10.64 -15.97
N LEU A 518 13.12 9.42 -16.24
CA LEU A 518 14.11 8.74 -15.41
C LEU A 518 15.44 9.52 -15.34
N ARG A 519 15.92 10.01 -16.49
CA ARG A 519 17.14 10.84 -16.59
C ARG A 519 17.02 12.09 -15.71
N LEU A 520 15.85 12.73 -15.69
CA LEU A 520 15.58 13.91 -14.87
C LEU A 520 15.48 13.59 -13.37
N LEU A 521 14.97 12.42 -13.01
CA LEU A 521 14.70 12.05 -11.61
C LEU A 521 15.93 11.48 -10.86
N ILE A 522 16.77 10.67 -11.51
CA ILE A 522 17.84 9.88 -10.83
C ILE A 522 19.25 10.33 -11.23
N GLY A 523 19.37 11.23 -12.22
CA GLY A 523 20.65 11.76 -12.68
C GLY A 523 21.38 10.91 -13.73
N SER A 524 22.48 11.44 -14.24
CA SER A 524 23.20 10.91 -15.42
C SER A 524 23.84 9.54 -15.20
N GLN A 525 24.15 9.15 -13.96
CA GLN A 525 24.79 7.86 -13.65
C GLN A 525 23.93 6.63 -14.02
N TRP A 526 22.60 6.79 -14.04
CA TRP A 526 21.63 5.79 -14.48
C TRP A 526 21.15 6.00 -15.92
N SER A 527 21.75 6.92 -16.67
CA SER A 527 21.40 7.21 -18.07
C SER A 527 22.18 6.32 -19.04
N ARG A 528 22.14 5.00 -18.82
CA ARG A 528 22.76 4.01 -19.73
C ARG A 528 21.76 3.54 -20.79
N PRO A 529 22.18 3.28 -22.05
CA PRO A 529 21.29 2.78 -23.11
C PRO A 529 20.50 1.50 -22.73
N GLY A 530 21.07 0.66 -21.86
CA GLY A 530 20.41 -0.54 -21.32
C GLY A 530 19.13 -0.22 -20.54
N ILE A 531 19.17 0.80 -19.68
CA ILE A 531 18.05 1.18 -18.79
C ILE A 531 16.90 1.80 -19.58
N PHE A 532 17.21 2.66 -20.56
CA PHE A 532 16.18 3.32 -21.36
C PHE A 532 15.34 2.31 -22.13
N SER A 533 15.98 1.31 -22.75
CA SER A 533 15.25 0.26 -23.44
C SER A 533 14.51 -0.67 -22.48
N LEU A 534 15.06 -0.97 -21.30
CA LEU A 534 14.34 -1.73 -20.27
C LEU A 534 13.06 -1.03 -19.81
N LEU A 535 13.16 0.26 -19.50
CA LEU A 535 12.02 1.06 -19.04
C LEU A 535 10.97 1.20 -20.16
N SER A 536 11.43 1.36 -21.41
CA SER A 536 10.56 1.36 -22.59
C SER A 536 9.79 0.05 -22.74
N ASN A 537 10.49 -1.09 -22.61
CA ASN A 537 9.85 -2.40 -22.68
C ASN A 537 8.88 -2.64 -21.52
N TYR A 538 9.19 -2.11 -20.34
CA TYR A 538 8.32 -2.20 -19.18
C TYR A 538 6.98 -1.46 -19.41
N CYS A 539 6.95 -0.38 -20.20
CA CYS A 539 5.70 0.30 -20.55
C CYS A 539 4.71 -0.63 -21.27
N TYR A 540 5.18 -1.59 -22.07
CA TYR A 540 4.31 -2.60 -22.69
C TYR A 540 3.87 -3.69 -21.70
N TYR A 541 4.61 -3.87 -20.60
CA TYR A 541 4.25 -4.81 -19.54
C TYR A 541 3.16 -4.27 -18.59
N ILE A 542 3.07 -2.94 -18.40
CA ILE A 542 2.08 -2.29 -17.51
C ILE A 542 0.62 -2.63 -17.86
N PRO A 543 0.18 -2.58 -19.13
CA PRO A 543 -1.15 -3.05 -19.54
C PRO A 543 -1.46 -4.47 -19.06
N LEU A 544 -0.51 -5.39 -19.21
CA LEU A 544 -0.69 -6.80 -18.83
C LEU A 544 -0.91 -6.94 -17.32
N LEU A 545 -0.21 -6.14 -16.50
CA LEU A 545 -0.46 -6.09 -15.05
C LEU A 545 -1.89 -5.63 -14.74
N ALA A 546 -2.38 -4.59 -15.44
CA ALA A 546 -3.73 -4.05 -15.24
C ALA A 546 -4.80 -5.10 -15.53
N PHE A 547 -4.76 -5.70 -16.72
CA PHE A 547 -5.71 -6.71 -17.16
C PHE A 547 -5.63 -7.99 -16.31
N ASN A 548 -4.42 -8.43 -15.95
CA ASN A 548 -4.24 -9.59 -15.09
C ASN A 548 -4.88 -9.36 -13.71
N GLY A 549 -4.62 -8.22 -13.07
CA GLY A 549 -5.16 -7.91 -11.74
C GLY A 549 -6.69 -7.91 -11.71
N ILE A 550 -7.36 -7.16 -12.60
CA ILE A 550 -8.83 -7.06 -12.58
C ILE A 550 -9.53 -8.38 -12.92
N THR A 551 -8.98 -9.17 -13.84
CA THR A 551 -9.55 -10.47 -14.20
C THR A 551 -9.36 -11.49 -13.08
N GLU A 552 -8.24 -11.46 -12.37
CA GLU A 552 -8.02 -12.29 -11.18
C GLU A 552 -8.87 -11.86 -9.99
N ALA A 553 -9.13 -10.56 -9.82
CA ALA A 553 -10.09 -10.06 -8.83
C ALA A 553 -11.49 -10.66 -9.04
N PHE A 554 -11.94 -10.74 -10.30
CA PHE A 554 -13.22 -11.37 -10.63
C PHE A 554 -13.22 -12.86 -10.27
N ILE A 555 -12.18 -13.60 -10.68
CA ILE A 555 -12.06 -15.03 -10.39
C ILE A 555 -12.03 -15.29 -8.89
N ALA A 556 -11.21 -14.55 -8.14
CA ALA A 556 -11.06 -14.70 -6.70
C ALA A 556 -12.39 -14.48 -5.96
N SER A 557 -13.28 -13.63 -6.49
CA SER A 557 -14.59 -13.35 -5.89
C SER A 557 -15.70 -14.30 -6.33
N THR A 558 -15.50 -15.11 -7.37
CA THR A 558 -16.58 -15.90 -8.02
C THR A 558 -16.31 -17.39 -8.14
N ALA A 559 -15.04 -17.80 -8.16
CA ALA A 559 -14.63 -19.17 -8.38
C ALA A 559 -14.86 -20.04 -7.14
N THR A 560 -15.27 -21.28 -7.38
CA THR A 560 -15.38 -22.31 -6.34
C THR A 560 -14.01 -22.83 -5.92
N HIS A 561 -13.92 -23.52 -4.77
CA HIS A 561 -12.66 -24.09 -4.29
C HIS A 561 -11.99 -25.06 -5.29
N SER A 562 -12.77 -25.81 -6.10
CA SER A 562 -12.24 -26.69 -7.14
C SER A 562 -11.69 -25.90 -8.33
N GLU A 563 -12.38 -24.84 -8.75
CA GLU A 563 -11.93 -23.95 -9.82
C GLU A 563 -10.67 -23.15 -9.42
N LEU A 564 -10.57 -22.70 -8.17
CA LEU A 564 -9.36 -22.07 -7.63
C LEU A 564 -8.16 -23.04 -7.59
N ARG A 565 -8.41 -24.34 -7.35
CA ARG A 565 -7.35 -25.37 -7.43
C ARG A 565 -6.92 -25.60 -8.88
N GLN A 566 -7.88 -25.63 -9.82
CA GLN A 566 -7.59 -25.72 -11.25
C GLN A 566 -6.79 -24.50 -11.74
N GLN A 567 -7.16 -23.29 -11.29
CA GLN A 567 -6.41 -22.05 -11.54
C GLN A 567 -4.97 -22.18 -11.05
N SER A 568 -4.78 -22.64 -9.80
CA SER A 568 -3.44 -22.80 -9.21
C SER A 568 -2.58 -23.80 -9.99
N GLY A 569 -3.18 -24.88 -10.52
CA GLY A 569 -2.50 -25.83 -11.39
C GLY A 569 -2.07 -25.21 -12.73
N TRP A 570 -2.96 -24.44 -13.35
CA TRP A 570 -2.65 -23.70 -14.59
C TRP A 570 -1.61 -22.61 -14.39
N MET A 571 -1.67 -21.87 -13.28
CA MET A 571 -0.63 -20.91 -12.88
C MET A 571 0.73 -21.62 -12.73
N GLY A 572 0.73 -22.85 -12.20
CA GLY A 572 1.90 -23.72 -12.16
C GLY A 572 2.51 -24.00 -13.54
N ALA A 573 1.68 -24.40 -14.50
CA ALA A 573 2.10 -24.67 -15.87
C ALA A 573 2.60 -23.40 -16.59
N CYS A 574 1.95 -22.25 -16.39
CA CYS A 574 2.38 -20.96 -16.95
C CYS A 574 3.76 -20.55 -16.42
N SER A 575 4.04 -20.78 -15.12
CA SER A 575 5.36 -20.53 -14.55
C SER A 575 6.45 -21.46 -15.09
N ALA A 576 6.14 -22.72 -15.41
CA ALA A 576 7.09 -23.58 -16.12
C ALA A 576 7.40 -23.02 -17.52
N GLY A 577 6.37 -22.59 -18.25
CA GLY A 577 6.52 -21.90 -19.55
C GLY A 577 7.33 -20.60 -19.44
N PHE A 578 7.17 -19.85 -18.35
CA PHE A 578 8.00 -18.68 -18.04
C PHE A 578 9.47 -19.05 -17.90
N ILE A 579 9.82 -20.09 -17.12
CA ILE A 579 11.22 -20.51 -16.94
C ILE A 579 11.82 -20.93 -18.28
N THR A 580 11.07 -21.65 -19.11
CA THR A 580 11.50 -22.02 -20.46
C THR A 580 11.74 -20.78 -21.32
N ALA A 581 10.82 -19.82 -21.35
CA ALA A 581 10.99 -18.58 -22.12
C ALA A 581 12.14 -17.72 -21.60
N ALA A 582 12.32 -17.62 -20.28
CA ALA A 582 13.44 -16.92 -19.66
C ALA A 582 14.76 -17.57 -20.07
N TYR A 583 14.86 -18.90 -20.02
CA TYR A 583 16.04 -19.63 -20.49
C TYR A 583 16.30 -19.38 -21.98
N LEU A 584 15.28 -19.48 -22.84
CA LEU A 584 15.42 -19.23 -24.28
C LEU A 584 15.87 -17.80 -24.58
N PHE A 585 15.23 -16.79 -23.99
CA PHE A 585 15.55 -15.38 -24.25
C PHE A 585 16.91 -14.96 -23.67
N LEU A 586 17.29 -15.50 -22.51
CA LEU A 586 18.56 -15.16 -21.86
C LEU A 586 19.75 -15.91 -22.45
N ARG A 587 19.65 -17.23 -22.66
CA ARG A 587 20.78 -18.05 -23.14
C ARG A 587 20.92 -18.07 -24.65
N ILE A 588 19.81 -18.24 -25.37
CA ILE A 588 19.84 -18.43 -26.83
C ILE A 588 19.67 -17.09 -27.55
N GLY A 589 18.68 -16.30 -27.12
CA GLY A 589 18.35 -15.02 -27.74
C GLY A 589 19.29 -13.86 -27.38
N LYS A 590 20.15 -14.01 -26.36
CA LYS A 590 21.03 -12.95 -25.83
C LYS A 590 20.33 -11.60 -25.63
N PHE A 591 19.04 -11.61 -25.26
CA PHE A 591 18.26 -10.39 -25.05
C PHE A 591 18.60 -9.67 -23.73
N GLY A 592 19.49 -10.27 -22.92
CA GLY A 592 19.87 -9.77 -21.59
C GLY A 592 18.65 -9.58 -20.69
N SER A 593 18.73 -8.62 -19.77
CA SER A 593 17.62 -8.22 -18.87
C SER A 593 16.27 -7.92 -19.58
N ARG A 594 16.27 -7.52 -20.86
CA ARG A 594 15.02 -7.29 -21.63
C ARG A 594 14.25 -8.59 -21.87
N GLY A 595 14.96 -9.71 -22.01
CA GLY A 595 14.37 -11.03 -22.17
C GLY A 595 13.48 -11.43 -21.00
N ILE A 596 13.79 -10.96 -19.79
CA ILE A 596 13.02 -11.26 -18.58
C ILE A 596 11.68 -10.53 -18.58
N ILE A 597 11.65 -9.28 -19.01
CA ILE A 597 10.39 -8.52 -19.16
C ILE A 597 9.49 -9.22 -20.18
N TRP A 598 10.03 -9.68 -21.31
CA TRP A 598 9.26 -10.40 -22.32
C TRP A 598 8.80 -11.78 -21.85
N ALA A 599 9.64 -12.53 -21.12
CA ALA A 599 9.23 -13.79 -20.49
C ALA A 599 8.07 -13.58 -19.51
N ASN A 600 8.16 -12.56 -18.65
CA ASN A 600 7.08 -12.19 -17.73
C ASN A 600 5.82 -11.71 -18.47
N SER A 601 5.98 -10.96 -19.56
CA SER A 601 4.87 -10.53 -20.42
C SER A 601 4.14 -11.73 -21.02
N MET A 602 4.87 -12.74 -21.49
CA MET A 602 4.31 -13.99 -22.00
C MET A 602 3.53 -14.73 -20.90
N ASN A 603 4.11 -14.85 -19.70
CA ASN A 603 3.47 -15.48 -18.54
C ASN A 603 2.14 -14.80 -18.17
N LEU A 604 2.13 -13.47 -18.06
CA LEU A 604 0.92 -12.71 -17.77
C LEU A 604 -0.12 -12.82 -18.88
N THR A 605 0.31 -12.87 -20.13
CA THR A 605 -0.59 -13.06 -21.28
C THR A 605 -1.32 -14.40 -21.19
N LEU A 606 -0.59 -15.49 -20.89
CA LEU A 606 -1.19 -16.81 -20.69
C LEU A 606 -2.20 -16.81 -19.52
N ARG A 607 -1.88 -16.11 -18.43
CA ARG A 607 -2.81 -15.92 -17.30
C ARG A 607 -4.07 -15.17 -17.72
N ILE A 608 -3.94 -14.07 -18.47
CA ILE A 608 -5.08 -13.29 -18.97
C ILE A 608 -5.96 -14.13 -19.91
N ILE A 609 -5.37 -14.95 -20.79
CA ILE A 609 -6.10 -15.86 -21.68
C ILE A 609 -6.93 -16.84 -20.85
N TRP A 610 -6.32 -17.48 -19.84
CA TRP A 610 -7.02 -18.40 -18.95
C TRP A 610 -8.14 -17.69 -18.17
N SER A 611 -7.87 -16.50 -17.62
CA SER A 611 -8.85 -15.73 -16.88
C SER A 611 -10.02 -15.29 -17.76
N SER A 612 -9.74 -14.89 -19.00
CA SER A 612 -10.76 -14.51 -19.98
C SER A 612 -11.64 -15.70 -20.36
N TRP A 613 -11.04 -16.89 -20.51
CA TRP A 613 -11.79 -18.13 -20.71
C TRP A 613 -12.72 -18.44 -19.53
N PHE A 614 -12.23 -18.29 -18.30
CA PHE A 614 -13.04 -18.51 -17.09
C PHE A 614 -14.22 -17.53 -17.01
N ILE A 615 -13.97 -16.23 -17.23
CA ILE A 615 -15.00 -15.19 -17.22
C ILE A 615 -16.07 -15.49 -18.27
N LYS A 616 -15.67 -15.84 -19.50
CA LYS A 616 -16.59 -16.19 -20.58
C LYS A 616 -17.44 -17.41 -20.24
N LYS A 617 -16.83 -18.44 -19.65
CA LYS A 617 -17.54 -19.63 -19.15
C LYS A 617 -18.54 -19.26 -18.05
N TYR A 618 -18.12 -18.47 -17.07
CA TYR A 618 -18.93 -18.08 -15.91
C TYR A 618 -20.23 -17.36 -16.29
N PHE A 619 -20.17 -16.42 -17.25
CA PHE A 619 -21.35 -15.70 -17.73
C PHE A 619 -22.22 -16.58 -18.64
N ARG A 620 -21.61 -17.41 -19.49
CA ARG A 620 -22.33 -18.37 -20.34
C ARG A 620 -23.15 -19.35 -19.51
N ASP A 621 -22.59 -19.88 -18.44
CA ASP A 621 -23.26 -20.82 -17.54
C ASP A 621 -24.47 -20.16 -16.82
N ARG A 622 -24.53 -18.82 -16.79
CA ARG A 622 -25.64 -18.01 -16.24
C ARG A 622 -26.55 -17.41 -17.32
N LYS A 623 -26.45 -17.88 -18.56
CA LYS A 623 -27.24 -17.44 -19.73
C LYS A 623 -27.08 -15.95 -20.08
N ASP A 624 -25.95 -15.34 -19.74
CA ASP A 624 -25.56 -13.99 -20.20
C ASP A 624 -24.31 -14.12 -21.07
N GLY A 625 -24.37 -13.68 -22.33
CA GLY A 625 -23.24 -13.77 -23.25
C GLY A 625 -22.21 -12.69 -22.94
N PHE A 626 -21.01 -13.05 -22.49
CA PHE A 626 -19.90 -12.11 -22.37
C PHE A 626 -19.13 -12.04 -23.70
N LYS A 627 -19.21 -10.90 -24.40
CA LYS A 627 -18.38 -10.61 -25.57
C LYS A 627 -17.24 -9.69 -25.15
N ILE A 628 -16.00 -10.12 -25.40
CA ILE A 628 -14.80 -9.33 -25.07
C ILE A 628 -14.78 -8.00 -25.84
N THR A 629 -15.43 -7.94 -27.01
CA THR A 629 -15.58 -6.70 -27.79
C THR A 629 -16.36 -5.60 -27.07
N GLU A 630 -17.21 -5.94 -26.08
CA GLU A 630 -17.92 -4.96 -25.25
C GLU A 630 -16.97 -4.22 -24.30
N ALA A 631 -15.78 -4.77 -24.05
CA ALA A 631 -14.78 -4.24 -23.13
C ALA A 631 -13.59 -3.58 -23.85
N LEU A 632 -13.53 -3.64 -25.19
CA LEU A 632 -12.44 -3.06 -25.96
C LEU A 632 -12.63 -1.54 -26.15
N PRO A 633 -11.54 -0.76 -26.22
CA PRO A 633 -11.60 0.66 -26.59
C PRO A 633 -12.21 0.87 -27.97
N ASN A 634 -12.80 2.05 -28.18
CA ASN A 634 -13.34 2.44 -29.47
C ASN A 634 -12.22 2.58 -30.53
N TYR A 635 -12.57 2.37 -31.80
CA TYR A 635 -11.62 2.50 -32.92
C TYR A 635 -10.99 3.90 -32.99
N GLU A 636 -11.72 4.93 -32.54
CA GLU A 636 -11.25 6.31 -32.47
C GLU A 636 -10.09 6.45 -31.48
N SER A 637 -10.24 5.94 -30.25
CA SER A 637 -9.17 5.94 -29.25
C SER A 637 -7.94 5.17 -29.74
N VAL A 638 -8.14 4.08 -30.48
CA VAL A 638 -7.03 3.33 -31.10
C VAL A 638 -6.35 4.16 -32.21
N ALA A 639 -7.11 4.83 -33.07
CA ALA A 639 -6.57 5.67 -34.13
C ALA A 639 -5.78 6.87 -33.57
N VAL A 640 -6.31 7.54 -32.54
CA VAL A 640 -5.59 8.59 -31.80
C VAL A 640 -4.33 8.03 -31.15
N GLY A 641 -4.37 6.79 -30.63
CA GLY A 641 -3.21 6.07 -30.10
C GLY A 641 -2.10 5.84 -31.11
N VAL A 642 -2.45 5.36 -32.30
CA VAL A 642 -1.50 5.16 -33.40
C VAL A 642 -0.91 6.50 -33.84
N GLY A 643 -1.74 7.54 -33.96
CA GLY A 643 -1.29 8.90 -34.25
C GLY A 643 -0.33 9.45 -33.21
N ALA A 644 -0.62 9.23 -31.93
CA ALA A 644 0.25 9.59 -30.82
C ALA A 644 1.59 8.86 -30.88
N TYR A 645 1.58 7.54 -31.11
CA TYR A 645 2.81 6.75 -31.25
C TYR A 645 3.68 7.24 -32.42
N ALA A 646 3.08 7.49 -33.58
CA ALA A 646 3.78 8.02 -34.75
C ALA A 646 4.35 9.43 -34.49
N ALA A 647 3.59 10.30 -33.83
CA ALA A 647 4.05 11.63 -33.45
C ALA A 647 5.23 11.57 -32.46
N MET A 648 5.17 10.67 -31.47
CA MET A 648 6.26 10.48 -30.52
C MET A 648 7.51 9.86 -31.15
N TRP A 649 7.33 8.99 -32.15
CA TRP A 649 8.43 8.47 -32.96
C TRP A 649 9.11 9.57 -33.78
N ALA A 650 8.35 10.51 -34.35
CA ALA A 650 8.88 11.65 -35.08
C ALA A 650 9.57 12.70 -34.17
N LEU A 651 9.16 12.78 -32.90
CA LEU A 651 9.71 13.70 -31.90
C LEU A 651 10.91 13.13 -31.12
N GLN A 652 11.44 11.96 -31.52
CA GLN A 652 12.54 11.32 -30.80
C GLN A 652 13.71 12.30 -30.60
N PRO A 653 14.06 12.61 -29.34
CA PRO A 653 15.06 13.63 -29.09
C PRO A 653 16.46 13.05 -29.33
N GLY A 654 17.36 13.88 -29.87
CA GLY A 654 18.76 13.51 -30.07
C GLY A 654 19.51 13.30 -28.74
N PRO A 655 20.76 12.82 -28.76
CA PRO A 655 21.58 12.59 -27.56
C PRO A 655 21.72 13.82 -26.65
N ASP A 656 21.65 15.02 -27.23
CA ASP A 656 21.82 16.32 -26.57
C ASP A 656 20.48 16.97 -26.16
N SER A 657 19.42 16.17 -26.03
CA SER A 657 18.07 16.61 -25.70
C SER A 657 18.01 17.59 -24.50
N GLU A 658 17.58 18.82 -24.76
CA GLU A 658 17.39 19.83 -23.71
C GLU A 658 16.07 19.58 -22.96
N LEU A 659 15.92 20.19 -21.77
CA LEU A 659 14.66 20.21 -21.00
C LEU A 659 13.44 20.61 -21.85
N TRP A 660 13.67 21.40 -22.89
CA TRP A 660 12.67 21.86 -23.83
C TRP A 660 12.10 20.75 -24.73
N ASP A 661 12.91 19.77 -25.14
CA ASP A 661 12.43 18.64 -25.95
C ASP A 661 11.57 17.69 -25.12
N ILE A 662 11.92 17.51 -23.84
CA ILE A 662 11.11 16.79 -22.85
C ILE A 662 9.77 17.49 -22.65
N PHE A 663 9.78 18.81 -22.49
CA PHE A 663 8.55 19.60 -22.35
C PHE A 663 7.65 19.50 -23.59
N ARG A 664 8.22 19.57 -24.80
CA ARG A 664 7.48 19.38 -26.06
C ARG A 664 6.83 18.00 -26.16
N MET A 665 7.56 16.93 -25.84
CA MET A 665 7.01 15.57 -25.83
C MET A 665 5.88 15.40 -24.80
N LEU A 666 6.02 15.98 -23.61
CA LEU A 666 4.97 15.96 -22.58
C LEU A 666 3.73 16.74 -23.02
N LEU A 667 3.91 17.89 -23.66
CA LEU A 667 2.81 18.72 -24.16
C LEU A 667 2.05 18.03 -25.30
N VAL A 668 2.77 17.50 -26.29
CA VAL A 668 2.17 16.74 -27.40
C VAL A 668 1.49 15.48 -26.88
N GLY A 669 2.15 14.73 -25.99
CA GLY A 669 1.56 13.56 -25.34
C GLY A 669 0.30 13.90 -24.54
N GLY A 670 0.29 15.03 -23.83
CA GLY A 670 -0.87 15.52 -23.09
C GLY A 670 -2.06 15.84 -23.99
N ILE A 671 -1.83 16.46 -25.16
CA ILE A 671 -2.89 16.74 -26.14
C ILE A 671 -3.51 15.43 -26.65
N PHE A 672 -2.69 14.44 -27.01
CA PHE A 672 -3.18 13.14 -27.45
C PHE A 672 -3.93 12.39 -26.35
N ALA A 673 -3.44 12.44 -25.11
CA ALA A 673 -4.09 11.77 -23.98
C ALA A 673 -5.47 12.37 -23.63
N VAL A 674 -5.65 13.68 -23.80
CA VAL A 674 -6.96 14.36 -23.61
C VAL A 674 -7.93 14.08 -24.76
N SER A 675 -7.41 13.68 -25.93
CA SER A 675 -8.21 13.40 -27.13
C SER A 675 -8.68 11.95 -27.22
N MET A 676 -8.25 11.07 -26.30
CA MET A 676 -8.69 9.68 -26.18
C MET A 676 -9.76 9.52 -25.11
#